data_AF-A0A9X0QUF2-F1
#
_entry.id   AF-A0A9X0QUF2-F1
#
_cell.length_a   1.000
_cell.length_b   1.000
_cell.length_c   1.000
_cell.angle_alpha   90.00
_cell.angle_beta   90.00
_cell.angle_gamma   90.00
#
_symmetry.space_group_name_H-M   'P 1'
#
loop_
_entity.id
_entity.type
_entity.pdbx_description
1 polymer ?
#
loop_
_entity_poly.entity_id
_entity_poly.type
_entity_poly.pdbx_seq_one_letter_code
_entity_poly.pdbx_strand_id
1 'polypeptide(L)'
;MSVFDPLLYVLEDSGRSARWNFPLAVNTPLLDFAGIGTAVSVTYSFMAGVPAGYESPGDHPGFAVFDTGMQAGARQALAEWAAVANLTFTEVSDAGDGGQIRFGQESMTGIGGYAYPPNFAYGFNPLTSIVTNYNPVPWMGDIYISTDSNNDAVAEGAYGYYVLVHELGHAIGLQHPFEGTDPLAAAQDNLRYTIMAYQIPADLGIVTVTGDASSYAWSISNLYPSTPMLYDIAAAQYLYGANTATNAGDTRYAWAPDARLLETIWDGGGSDTIDTSNQTLPSIINLKDGHFSSIAMRLTDADRRLEIPAFATAVPTPSYAGVDNLAIAFGAVIENARGGAGHDRLIGNAAANRLEGGAGNDTLEGDAGADTLSGGTGDDSYAVDSQADVILENAGEGSDTVSSTASYSLYANIEALVLAGGAGDIFGVGNEQANTITGNEGANLIIGLGGDDSVLGNAGNDILNGGDGDDSMEGGAGLDHLLGGAGCDTLTGGEDADVLHGEAGDDHLTGGADPAFDLLFGGAGNDTLDGASGLGEYDHLHGGTGDDVFYVDTPADLIFEFAGEGNDTVFADIPGAGFHLGQEIENLTLLGAILFGVGNALDNRVTGSATANWLFGGAGADTLNGMAGNDVLYGEAGADSFVFERGTGSDAIGDFTSNLDHILLVNLGFACFGQVQAAFSVVGGSSAIDLGQGDVIVLLGVTSLVEADVHFA
;
A
#
# COMPACT_ATOMS: atom_id res chain seq x y z
N MET A 1 26.58 -14.29 14.59
CA MET A 1 27.83 -14.63 15.31
C MET A 1 29.00 -13.72 14.91
N SER A 2 29.35 -13.57 13.63
CA SER A 2 30.43 -12.63 13.22
C SER A 2 30.12 -11.16 13.52
N VAL A 3 28.84 -10.79 13.61
CA VAL A 3 28.41 -9.39 13.79
C VAL A 3 28.64 -8.86 15.22
N PHE A 4 28.62 -9.70 16.25
CA PHE A 4 28.78 -9.28 17.66
C PHE A 4 30.04 -9.84 18.32
N ASP A 5 30.87 -10.57 17.57
CA ASP A 5 32.19 -11.04 18.03
C ASP A 5 33.10 -9.92 18.59
N PRO A 6 33.08 -8.69 18.02
CA PRO A 6 33.92 -7.60 18.51
C PRO A 6 33.61 -7.16 19.95
N LEU A 7 32.43 -7.49 20.48
CA LEU A 7 32.01 -7.17 21.84
C LEU A 7 32.50 -8.19 22.88
N LEU A 8 33.03 -9.34 22.46
CA LEU A 8 33.38 -10.42 23.37
C LEU A 8 34.83 -10.28 23.84
N TYR A 9 35.04 -10.27 25.16
CA TYR A 9 36.39 -10.26 25.71
C TYR A 9 37.11 -11.58 25.38
N VAL A 10 38.28 -11.47 24.75
CA VAL A 10 39.13 -12.61 24.38
C VAL A 10 40.28 -12.72 25.37
N LEU A 11 40.38 -13.89 26.02
CA LEU A 11 41.55 -14.21 26.83
C LEU A 11 42.62 -14.81 25.93
N GLU A 12 43.74 -14.10 25.78
CA GLU A 12 44.94 -14.65 25.14
C GLU A 12 45.83 -15.35 26.17
N ASP A 13 45.90 -16.68 26.13
CA ASP A 13 46.95 -17.43 26.82
C ASP A 13 47.72 -18.31 25.83
N SER A 14 49.02 -18.01 25.67
CA SER A 14 50.01 -18.91 25.06
C SER A 14 49.61 -19.50 23.70
N GLY A 15 48.82 -18.77 22.91
CA GLY A 15 48.40 -19.17 21.56
C GLY A 15 47.04 -19.87 21.46
N ARG A 16 46.20 -19.86 22.50
CA ARG A 16 44.77 -20.21 22.40
C ARG A 16 43.90 -19.10 22.97
N SER A 17 43.00 -18.60 22.14
CA SER A 17 41.97 -17.61 22.51
C SER A 17 40.76 -18.35 23.10
N ALA A 18 40.42 -18.08 24.36
CA ALA A 18 39.19 -18.57 24.98
C ALA A 18 38.28 -17.39 25.32
N ARG A 19 36.99 -17.49 24.98
CA ARG A 19 35.98 -16.49 25.35
C ARG A 19 35.49 -16.78 26.76
N TRP A 20 35.18 -15.73 27.50
CA TRP A 20 34.95 -15.82 28.94
C TRP A 20 33.60 -16.46 29.32
N ASN A 21 33.62 -17.47 30.22
CA ASN A 21 32.45 -17.87 31.01
C ASN A 21 32.89 -18.13 32.47
N PHE A 22 32.29 -17.44 33.44
CA PHE A 22 32.66 -17.42 34.87
C PHE A 22 32.61 -18.82 35.52
N PRO A 23 33.40 -19.05 36.59
CA PRO A 23 34.79 -19.49 36.55
C PRO A 23 34.94 -21.00 36.25
N LEU A 24 36.04 -21.35 35.57
CA LEU A 24 36.42 -22.73 35.29
C LEU A 24 36.94 -23.43 36.55
N ALA A 25 36.26 -24.48 37.02
CA ALA A 25 36.71 -25.27 38.16
C ALA A 25 38.04 -25.99 37.86
N VAL A 26 38.87 -26.24 38.89
CA VAL A 26 40.04 -27.13 38.75
C VAL A 26 39.55 -28.50 38.27
N ASN A 27 40.24 -29.06 37.27
CA ASN A 27 39.88 -30.25 36.49
C ASN A 27 38.91 -30.04 35.31
N THR A 28 38.55 -28.80 34.97
CA THR A 28 37.74 -28.52 33.76
C THR A 28 38.57 -28.77 32.49
N PRO A 29 38.08 -29.58 31.52
CA PRO A 29 38.71 -29.71 30.22
C PRO A 29 38.60 -28.40 29.42
N LEU A 30 39.72 -27.86 28.94
CA LEU A 30 39.80 -26.72 28.01
C LEU A 30 39.76 -27.18 26.55
N LEU A 31 39.03 -28.26 26.26
CA LEU A 31 38.76 -28.63 24.88
C LEU A 31 37.71 -27.64 24.36
N ASP A 32 38.11 -26.85 23.36
CA ASP A 32 37.40 -25.77 22.67
C ASP A 32 35.93 -25.56 23.08
N PHE A 33 35.64 -24.37 23.63
CA PHE A 33 34.30 -23.84 23.97
C PHE A 33 33.57 -24.43 25.20
N ALA A 34 34.23 -25.24 26.05
CA ALA A 34 33.61 -25.75 27.28
C ALA A 34 33.09 -24.62 28.20
N GLY A 35 31.77 -24.57 28.41
CA GLY A 35 31.09 -23.63 29.29
C GLY A 35 30.32 -22.52 28.57
N ILE A 36 30.65 -22.15 27.34
CA ILE A 36 29.88 -21.11 26.62
C ILE A 36 28.42 -21.55 26.46
N GLY A 37 27.49 -20.62 26.68
CA GLY A 37 26.05 -20.89 26.62
C GLY A 37 25.48 -21.59 27.85
N THR A 38 26.18 -21.58 29.00
CA THR A 38 25.72 -22.24 30.24
C THR A 38 25.42 -21.25 31.35
N ALA A 39 24.40 -21.58 32.15
CA ALA A 39 23.93 -20.75 33.24
C ALA A 39 25.01 -20.54 34.32
N VAL A 40 25.11 -19.32 34.84
CA VAL A 40 26.11 -18.92 35.84
C VAL A 40 25.45 -18.21 37.01
N SER A 41 25.91 -18.51 38.22
CA SER A 41 25.58 -17.75 39.43
C SER A 41 26.77 -16.92 39.89
N VAL A 42 26.54 -15.63 40.11
CA VAL A 42 27.53 -14.64 40.51
C VAL A 42 27.08 -13.97 41.80
N THR A 43 27.96 -13.90 42.78
CA THR A 43 27.71 -13.11 43.99
C THR A 43 28.11 -11.65 43.79
N TYR A 44 27.37 -10.70 44.33
CA TYR A 44 27.74 -9.29 44.29
C TYR A 44 27.60 -8.61 45.65
N SER A 45 28.30 -7.48 45.84
CA SER A 45 28.16 -6.67 47.05
C SER A 45 28.45 -5.19 46.82
N PHE A 46 28.13 -4.37 47.83
CA PHE A 46 28.44 -2.94 47.85
C PHE A 46 29.60 -2.69 48.80
N MET A 47 30.66 -2.07 48.28
CA MET A 47 31.90 -1.88 49.03
C MET A 47 31.68 -1.03 50.28
N ALA A 48 32.08 -1.53 51.44
CA ALA A 48 32.11 -0.76 52.68
C ALA A 48 33.36 0.13 52.83
N GLY A 49 34.35 -0.07 51.96
CA GLY A 49 35.65 0.59 51.92
C GLY A 49 36.55 -0.06 50.87
N VAL A 50 37.63 0.62 50.46
CA VAL A 50 38.62 0.06 49.53
C VAL A 50 39.27 -1.21 50.12
N PRO A 51 39.29 -2.35 49.40
CA PRO A 51 39.89 -3.61 49.85
C PRO A 51 41.40 -3.53 50.10
N ALA A 52 41.80 -3.23 51.34
CA ALA A 52 43.22 -3.06 51.72
C ALA A 52 44.10 -4.32 51.54
N GLY A 53 43.51 -5.47 51.19
CA GLY A 53 44.21 -6.73 50.95
C GLY A 53 44.91 -6.82 49.59
N TYR A 54 44.49 -6.01 48.61
CA TYR A 54 45.00 -6.08 47.23
C TYR A 54 44.80 -4.81 46.40
N GLU A 55 44.04 -3.84 46.89
CA GLU A 55 43.98 -2.48 46.36
C GLU A 55 44.50 -1.48 47.37
N SER A 56 45.21 -0.46 46.89
CA SER A 56 45.72 0.62 47.73
C SER A 56 44.66 1.71 47.85
N PRO A 57 44.21 2.09 49.07
CA PRO A 57 43.26 3.19 49.23
C PRO A 57 43.71 4.52 48.64
N GLY A 58 45.02 4.71 48.41
CA GLY A 58 45.57 5.91 47.76
C GLY A 58 45.38 5.95 46.24
N ASP A 59 45.09 4.81 45.61
CA ASP A 59 44.83 4.70 44.17
C ASP A 59 43.36 4.99 43.83
N HIS A 60 42.50 5.04 44.86
CA HIS A 60 41.06 5.33 44.77
C HIS A 60 40.72 6.64 45.50
N PRO A 61 41.13 7.81 44.97
CA PRO A 61 40.98 9.09 45.64
C PRO A 61 39.50 9.42 45.87
N GLY A 62 39.15 9.89 47.06
CA GLY A 62 37.78 10.31 47.35
C GLY A 62 36.75 9.18 47.32
N PHE A 63 37.19 7.93 47.56
CA PHE A 63 36.31 6.76 47.63
C PHE A 63 35.05 7.04 48.45
N ALA A 64 33.90 6.69 47.87
CA ALA A 64 32.60 6.75 48.51
C ALA A 64 31.85 5.43 48.32
N VAL A 65 31.07 5.06 49.34
CA VAL A 65 30.18 3.91 49.25
C VAL A 65 28.96 4.29 48.42
N PHE A 66 28.41 3.34 47.67
CA PHE A 66 27.13 3.55 46.98
C PHE A 66 26.05 3.89 48.01
N ASP A 67 25.37 5.02 47.78
CA ASP A 67 24.20 5.37 48.56
C ASP A 67 23.00 4.47 48.20
N THR A 68 21.88 4.64 48.90
CA THR A 68 20.70 3.81 48.67
C THR A 68 20.14 3.90 47.25
N GLY A 69 20.30 5.04 46.58
CA GLY A 69 19.84 5.24 45.21
C GLY A 69 20.71 4.46 44.23
N MET A 70 22.03 4.64 44.31
CA MET A 70 22.97 3.90 43.45
C MET A 70 22.92 2.39 43.69
N GLN A 71 22.74 1.94 44.94
CA GLN A 71 22.54 0.52 45.21
C GLN A 71 21.26 -0.02 44.56
N ALA A 72 20.18 0.77 44.50
CA ALA A 72 18.96 0.37 43.81
C ALA A 72 19.20 0.29 42.29
N GLY A 73 19.84 1.30 41.69
CA GLY A 73 20.20 1.30 40.27
C GLY A 73 21.10 0.12 39.88
N ALA A 74 22.10 -0.21 40.69
CA ALA A 74 22.96 -1.37 40.44
C ALA A 74 22.20 -2.70 40.48
N ARG A 75 21.27 -2.87 41.43
CA ARG A 75 20.40 -4.05 41.50
C ARG A 75 19.51 -4.18 40.26
N GLN A 76 19.01 -3.06 39.75
CA GLN A 76 18.21 -3.01 38.54
C GLN A 76 19.05 -3.36 37.31
N ALA A 77 20.25 -2.79 37.16
CA ALA A 77 21.18 -3.15 36.09
C ALA A 77 21.56 -4.64 36.11
N LEU A 78 21.76 -5.24 37.29
CA LEU A 78 21.96 -6.68 37.45
C LEU A 78 20.72 -7.49 37.00
N ALA A 79 19.52 -7.01 37.30
CA ALA A 79 18.28 -7.64 36.87
C ALA A 79 18.13 -7.60 35.34
N GLU A 80 18.49 -6.50 34.67
CA GLU A 80 18.44 -6.40 33.20
C GLU A 80 19.32 -7.44 32.51
N TRP A 81 20.58 -7.59 32.96
CA TRP A 81 21.47 -8.61 32.41
C TRP A 81 20.99 -10.04 32.70
N ALA A 82 20.40 -10.27 33.88
CA ALA A 82 19.81 -11.57 34.23
C ALA A 82 18.50 -11.86 33.48
N ALA A 83 17.78 -10.83 33.04
CA ALA A 83 16.57 -10.98 32.25
C ALA A 83 16.89 -11.55 30.87
N VAL A 84 18.00 -11.13 30.26
CA VAL A 84 18.33 -11.49 28.86
C VAL A 84 19.20 -12.74 28.73
N ALA A 85 19.97 -13.11 29.76
CA ALA A 85 20.89 -14.25 29.73
C ALA A 85 20.80 -15.06 31.05
N ASN A 86 21.23 -16.33 31.05
CA ASN A 86 21.14 -17.22 32.23
C ASN A 86 22.17 -16.87 33.33
N LEU A 87 22.09 -15.64 33.83
CA LEU A 87 22.86 -15.10 34.93
C LEU A 87 21.97 -15.05 36.16
N THR A 88 22.51 -15.45 37.31
CA THR A 88 21.85 -15.29 38.60
C THR A 88 22.75 -14.50 39.53
N PHE A 89 22.29 -13.31 39.93
CA PHE A 89 23.03 -12.45 40.86
C PHE A 89 22.53 -12.62 42.29
N THR A 90 23.43 -12.85 43.23
CA THR A 90 23.10 -13.00 44.65
C THR A 90 23.86 -11.98 45.49
N GLU A 91 23.13 -11.11 46.18
CA GLU A 91 23.74 -10.12 47.08
C GLU A 91 24.35 -10.81 48.30
N VAL A 92 25.58 -10.43 48.64
CA VAL A 92 26.28 -10.84 49.86
C VAL A 92 26.78 -9.61 50.62
N SER A 93 27.04 -9.77 51.91
CA SER A 93 27.62 -8.69 52.72
C SER A 93 29.09 -8.47 52.34
N ASP A 94 29.51 -7.21 52.20
CA ASP A 94 30.92 -6.87 52.02
C ASP A 94 31.58 -6.48 53.34
N ALA A 95 32.63 -7.21 53.74
CA ALA A 95 33.48 -6.89 54.89
C ALA A 95 34.91 -6.54 54.48
N GLY A 96 35.15 -6.22 53.20
CA GLY A 96 36.45 -5.88 52.62
C GLY A 96 36.97 -6.87 51.56
N ASP A 97 36.19 -7.91 51.25
CA ASP A 97 36.47 -8.97 50.26
C ASP A 97 35.20 -9.77 49.86
N GLY A 98 34.00 -9.20 50.07
CA GLY A 98 32.73 -9.90 49.77
C GLY A 98 32.33 -9.78 48.30
N GLY A 99 31.70 -10.80 47.72
CA GLY A 99 31.17 -10.75 46.34
C GLY A 99 32.21 -10.93 45.24
N GLN A 100 31.77 -11.44 44.08
CA GLN A 100 32.58 -11.56 42.86
C GLN A 100 32.48 -10.33 41.97
N ILE A 101 31.38 -9.57 42.09
CA ILE A 101 31.21 -8.23 41.52
C ILE A 101 30.99 -7.26 42.67
N ARG A 102 31.68 -6.13 42.66
CA ARG A 102 31.59 -5.17 43.76
C ARG A 102 31.46 -3.76 43.26
N PHE A 103 30.63 -2.97 43.91
CA PHE A 103 30.32 -1.61 43.49
C PHE A 103 30.85 -0.59 44.51
N GLY A 104 31.58 0.40 44.01
CA GLY A 104 32.07 1.55 44.76
C GLY A 104 32.12 2.82 43.91
N GLN A 105 32.27 3.97 44.54
CA GLN A 105 32.53 5.23 43.85
C GLN A 105 33.91 5.78 44.17
N GLU A 106 34.48 6.56 43.28
CA GLU A 106 35.69 7.35 43.55
C GLU A 106 35.71 8.66 42.75
N SER A 107 36.60 9.57 43.14
CA SER A 107 36.82 10.82 42.42
C SER A 107 37.71 10.61 41.21
N MET A 108 37.11 10.56 40.02
CA MET A 108 37.83 10.39 38.76
C MET A 108 37.85 11.68 37.92
N THR A 109 38.80 11.78 36.98
CA THR A 109 38.76 12.81 35.93
C THR A 109 37.81 12.37 34.81
N GLY A 110 36.53 12.74 34.92
CA GLY A 110 35.51 12.42 33.91
C GLY A 110 34.15 12.08 34.52
N ILE A 111 33.14 11.96 33.66
CA ILE A 111 31.75 11.72 34.06
C ILE A 111 31.33 10.24 34.01
N GLY A 112 32.20 9.26 33.75
CA GLY A 112 31.82 7.83 33.59
C GLY A 112 32.19 6.91 34.76
N GLY A 113 32.51 5.65 34.45
CA GLY A 113 33.04 4.65 35.39
C GLY A 113 34.14 3.82 34.74
N TYR A 114 34.56 2.77 35.44
CA TYR A 114 35.28 1.64 34.87
C TYR A 114 34.95 0.37 35.65
N ALA A 115 35.05 -0.77 34.99
CA ALA A 115 35.10 -2.07 35.62
C ALA A 115 36.45 -2.75 35.37
N TYR A 116 36.90 -3.55 36.33
CA TYR A 116 37.97 -4.50 36.06
C TYR A 116 37.39 -5.70 35.33
N PRO A 117 37.71 -5.87 34.03
CA PRO A 117 37.17 -6.98 33.27
C PRO A 117 37.68 -8.30 33.85
N PRO A 118 36.99 -9.40 33.54
CA PRO A 118 37.40 -10.71 34.01
C PRO A 118 38.82 -11.05 33.56
N ASN A 119 39.71 -11.29 34.52
CA ASN A 119 41.09 -11.64 34.27
C ASN A 119 41.53 -12.72 35.27
N PHE A 120 42.15 -13.79 34.80
CA PHE A 120 42.61 -14.86 35.67
C PHE A 120 43.96 -15.43 35.25
N ALA A 121 44.75 -15.81 36.24
CA ALA A 121 45.91 -16.68 36.02
C ALA A 121 45.50 -18.12 36.36
N TYR A 122 45.62 -19.04 35.41
CA TYR A 122 45.35 -20.45 35.63
C TYR A 122 46.54 -21.32 35.20
N GLY A 123 46.66 -22.48 35.81
CA GLY A 123 47.68 -23.47 35.48
C GLY A 123 47.07 -24.46 34.50
N PHE A 124 47.73 -24.72 33.38
CA PHE A 124 47.22 -25.60 32.34
C PHE A 124 48.10 -26.84 32.16
N ASN A 125 47.50 -28.02 32.05
CA ASN A 125 48.21 -29.23 31.61
C ASN A 125 47.98 -29.45 30.10
N PRO A 126 48.98 -29.16 29.23
CA PRO A 126 48.84 -29.27 27.78
C PRO A 126 48.73 -30.71 27.27
N LEU A 127 49.04 -31.71 28.09
CA LEU A 127 48.94 -33.13 27.72
C LEU A 127 47.53 -33.69 27.94
N THR A 128 46.77 -33.11 28.86
CA THR A 128 45.42 -33.57 29.21
C THR A 128 44.34 -32.55 28.86
N SER A 129 44.74 -31.35 28.44
CA SER A 129 43.87 -30.20 28.19
C SER A 129 43.00 -29.84 29.40
N ILE A 130 43.56 -29.86 30.61
CA ILE A 130 42.80 -29.65 31.87
C ILE A 130 43.38 -28.47 32.67
N VAL A 131 42.49 -27.68 33.29
CA VAL A 131 42.83 -26.65 34.29
C VAL A 131 43.35 -27.31 35.58
N THR A 132 44.61 -27.03 35.94
CA THR A 132 45.32 -27.59 37.11
C THR A 132 45.36 -26.66 38.33
N ASN A 133 45.23 -25.35 38.15
CA ASN A 133 45.02 -24.38 39.23
C ASN A 133 44.24 -23.17 38.69
N TYR A 134 43.57 -22.46 39.58
CA TYR A 134 42.87 -21.20 39.30
C TYR A 134 43.30 -20.19 40.36
N ASN A 135 43.89 -19.07 39.94
CA ASN A 135 44.27 -17.97 40.81
C ASN A 135 43.35 -16.78 40.54
N PRO A 136 42.29 -16.57 41.34
CA PRO A 136 41.42 -15.42 41.16
C PRO A 136 42.23 -14.14 41.41
N VAL A 137 42.26 -13.25 40.41
CA VAL A 137 42.66 -11.85 40.60
C VAL A 137 41.62 -11.20 41.53
N PRO A 138 41.99 -10.78 42.75
CA PRO A 138 41.00 -10.43 43.78
C PRO A 138 40.12 -9.21 43.47
N TRP A 139 40.59 -8.33 42.59
CA TRP A 139 39.87 -7.12 42.14
C TRP A 139 39.07 -7.31 40.84
N MET A 140 39.03 -8.52 40.26
CA MET A 140 38.22 -8.74 39.05
C MET A 140 36.73 -8.54 39.36
N GLY A 141 35.98 -7.93 38.43
CA GLY A 141 34.55 -7.66 38.62
C GLY A 141 34.25 -6.46 39.51
N ASP A 142 35.26 -5.77 40.03
CA ASP A 142 35.07 -4.51 40.73
C ASP A 142 34.68 -3.42 39.74
N ILE A 143 33.66 -2.66 40.11
CA ILE A 143 33.09 -1.56 39.35
C ILE A 143 33.22 -0.30 40.20
N TYR A 144 33.88 0.71 39.61
CA TYR A 144 34.05 2.02 40.20
C TYR A 144 33.35 3.07 39.34
N ILE A 145 32.45 3.85 39.96
CA ILE A 145 31.73 4.94 39.30
C ILE A 145 32.26 6.29 39.78
N SER A 146 32.45 7.24 38.86
CA SER A 146 32.88 8.59 39.23
C SER A 146 31.86 9.26 40.16
N THR A 147 32.32 9.95 41.21
CA THR A 147 31.49 10.77 42.12
C THR A 147 30.93 12.05 41.48
N ASP A 148 30.98 12.18 40.15
CA ASP A 148 30.37 13.31 39.43
C ASP A 148 28.84 13.23 39.50
N SER A 149 28.18 14.37 39.74
CA SER A 149 26.73 14.42 39.95
C SER A 149 25.89 13.96 38.75
N ASN A 150 26.46 13.89 37.55
CA ASN A 150 25.76 13.33 36.40
C ASN A 150 25.50 11.81 36.52
N ASN A 151 26.30 11.11 37.34
CA ASN A 151 26.14 9.68 37.61
C ASN A 151 25.13 9.37 38.72
N ASP A 152 24.74 10.36 39.52
CA ASP A 152 23.76 10.19 40.60
C ASP A 152 22.35 9.89 40.05
N ALA A 153 22.09 10.23 38.78
CA ALA A 153 20.84 9.94 38.09
C ALA A 153 20.80 8.49 37.60
N VAL A 154 20.26 7.61 38.43
CA VAL A 154 20.20 6.15 38.22
C VAL A 154 18.81 5.61 37.88
N ALA A 155 17.93 6.47 37.36
CA ALA A 155 16.68 6.03 36.73
C ALA A 155 16.92 5.59 35.28
N GLU A 156 16.11 4.68 34.76
CA GLU A 156 16.13 4.27 33.35
C GLU A 156 16.14 5.48 32.39
N GLY A 157 16.92 5.37 31.32
CA GLY A 157 17.12 6.44 30.34
C GLY A 157 18.00 7.60 30.81
N ALA A 158 18.50 7.58 32.04
CA ALA A 158 19.47 8.55 32.55
C ALA A 158 20.91 8.09 32.33
N TYR A 159 21.83 9.06 32.26
CA TYR A 159 23.24 8.79 31.99
C TYR A 159 23.90 7.91 33.07
N GLY A 160 23.66 8.19 34.35
CA GLY A 160 24.23 7.39 35.44
C GLY A 160 23.76 5.93 35.44
N TYR A 161 22.50 5.69 35.05
CA TYR A 161 21.98 4.34 34.88
C TYR A 161 22.64 3.62 33.69
N TYR A 162 22.79 4.30 32.54
CA TYR A 162 23.55 3.79 31.40
C TYR A 162 24.97 3.36 31.79
N VAL A 163 25.69 4.19 32.56
CA VAL A 163 27.04 3.85 33.03
C VAL A 163 27.02 2.59 33.89
N LEU A 164 26.05 2.43 34.79
CA LEU A 164 25.95 1.21 35.61
C LEU A 164 25.77 -0.06 34.77
N VAL A 165 24.88 -0.02 33.77
CA VAL A 165 24.64 -1.17 32.88
C VAL A 165 25.87 -1.45 32.01
N HIS A 166 26.54 -0.40 31.50
CA HIS A 166 27.76 -0.47 30.72
C HIS A 166 28.92 -1.12 31.49
N GLU A 167 29.25 -0.59 32.68
CA GLU A 167 30.36 -1.11 33.48
C GLU A 167 30.09 -2.54 33.96
N LEU A 168 28.83 -2.85 34.24
CA LEU A 168 28.43 -4.22 34.53
C LEU A 168 28.66 -5.13 33.31
N GLY A 169 28.39 -4.66 32.09
CA GLY A 169 28.75 -5.34 30.83
C GLY A 169 30.22 -5.75 30.79
N HIS A 170 31.13 -4.83 31.14
CA HIS A 170 32.55 -5.15 31.28
C HIS A 170 32.84 -6.19 32.37
N ALA A 171 32.25 -6.03 33.56
CA ALA A 171 32.40 -7.00 34.65
C ALA A 171 31.86 -8.40 34.27
N ILE A 172 30.92 -8.46 33.32
CA ILE A 172 30.42 -9.71 32.73
C ILE A 172 31.04 -10.04 31.35
N GLY A 173 32.22 -9.51 31.04
CA GLY A 173 33.08 -10.01 29.95
C GLY A 173 32.75 -9.47 28.57
N LEU A 174 32.05 -8.35 28.47
CA LEU A 174 31.95 -7.58 27.24
C LEU A 174 33.07 -6.54 27.17
N GLN A 175 33.44 -6.13 25.97
CA GLN A 175 34.43 -5.08 25.72
C GLN A 175 33.83 -4.00 24.81
N HIS A 176 34.55 -2.90 24.64
CA HIS A 176 34.08 -1.86 23.72
C HIS A 176 34.11 -2.37 22.28
N PRO A 177 33.16 -1.95 21.42
CA PRO A 177 33.06 -2.40 20.04
C PRO A 177 34.22 -1.98 19.13
N PHE A 178 35.00 -0.97 19.54
CA PHE A 178 36.20 -0.49 18.83
C PHE A 178 37.49 -1.15 19.30
N GLU A 179 37.43 -1.99 20.35
CA GLU A 179 38.58 -2.70 20.90
C GLU A 179 38.84 -4.03 20.17
N GLY A 180 40.07 -4.54 20.28
CA GLY A 180 40.46 -5.81 19.68
C GLY A 180 40.94 -5.72 18.22
N THR A 181 41.07 -6.88 17.58
CA THR A 181 41.63 -7.02 16.21
C THR A 181 40.60 -6.92 15.10
N ASP A 182 39.31 -6.96 15.43
CA ASP A 182 38.19 -6.92 14.48
C ASP A 182 37.08 -6.05 15.09
N PRO A 183 37.15 -4.71 14.99
CA PRO A 183 36.14 -3.82 15.58
C PRO A 183 34.83 -3.83 14.79
N LEU A 184 33.71 -3.43 15.42
CA LEU A 184 32.45 -3.20 14.71
C LEU A 184 32.64 -2.14 13.61
N ALA A 185 31.83 -2.26 12.56
CA ALA A 185 31.76 -1.21 11.56
C ALA A 185 31.31 0.11 12.20
N ALA A 186 31.84 1.25 11.76
CA ALA A 186 31.54 2.56 12.34
C ALA A 186 30.04 2.93 12.34
N ALA A 187 29.23 2.33 11.46
CA ALA A 187 27.77 2.51 11.45
C ALA A 187 27.05 1.77 12.58
N GLN A 188 27.70 0.80 13.22
CA GLN A 188 27.19 -0.07 14.27
C GLN A 188 27.86 0.17 15.63
N ASP A 189 29.06 0.76 15.65
CA ASP A 189 29.71 1.25 16.88
C ASP A 189 29.00 2.52 17.39
N ASN A 190 27.83 2.33 18.00
CA ASN A 190 27.08 3.39 18.67
C ASN A 190 26.01 2.81 19.63
N LEU A 191 25.48 3.68 20.50
CA LEU A 191 24.52 3.31 21.55
C LEU A 191 23.19 2.71 21.06
N ARG A 192 22.87 2.75 19.77
CA ARG A 192 21.68 2.08 19.23
C ARG A 192 21.84 0.56 19.20
N TYR A 193 23.06 0.07 18.96
CA TYR A 193 23.31 -1.36 18.78
C TYR A 193 23.95 -2.01 19.99
N THR A 194 24.75 -1.27 20.75
CA THR A 194 25.46 -1.77 21.93
C THR A 194 25.63 -0.65 22.95
N ILE A 195 25.27 -0.93 24.20
CA ILE A 195 25.52 -0.09 25.36
C ILE A 195 27.02 0.06 25.63
N MET A 196 27.85 -0.85 25.08
CA MET A 196 29.30 -0.79 25.20
C MET A 196 29.95 0.27 24.29
N ALA A 197 29.20 0.93 23.41
CA ALA A 197 29.74 2.00 22.57
C ALA A 197 29.87 3.34 23.32
N TYR A 198 30.73 4.23 22.82
CA TYR A 198 30.78 5.63 23.28
C TYR A 198 30.07 6.61 22.34
N GLN A 199 29.87 6.20 21.08
CA GLN A 199 29.27 7.07 20.10
C GLN A 199 27.76 7.14 20.33
N ILE A 200 27.25 8.36 20.51
CA ILE A 200 25.82 8.65 20.56
C ILE A 200 25.42 9.12 19.16
N PRO A 201 24.51 8.41 18.47
CA PRO A 201 23.96 8.87 17.21
C PRO A 201 23.37 10.28 17.34
N ALA A 202 23.57 11.11 16.31
CA ALA A 202 23.10 12.49 16.33
C ALA A 202 21.57 12.60 16.41
N ASP A 203 20.88 11.55 15.95
CA ASP A 203 19.45 11.32 16.02
C ASP A 203 19.06 10.48 17.25
N LEU A 204 19.77 10.56 18.38
CA LEU A 204 19.22 10.19 19.69
C LEU A 204 19.02 11.43 20.57
N GLY A 205 18.89 12.60 19.93
CA GLY A 205 18.68 13.87 20.59
C GLY A 205 17.22 14.05 21.01
N ILE A 206 17.00 14.27 22.31
CA ILE A 206 15.71 14.67 22.87
C ILE A 206 15.66 16.19 22.93
N VAL A 207 14.69 16.81 22.25
CA VAL A 207 14.45 18.25 22.41
C VAL A 207 13.47 18.47 23.55
N THR A 208 13.83 19.36 24.47
CA THR A 208 12.99 19.80 25.60
C THR A 208 12.79 21.32 25.53
N VAL A 209 11.58 21.78 25.88
CA VAL A 209 11.23 23.22 25.91
C VAL A 209 10.83 23.64 27.35
N THR A 210 11.50 24.65 27.92
CA THR A 210 11.31 25.18 29.33
C THR A 210 11.24 26.73 29.39
N GLY A 211 10.50 27.40 30.31
CA GLY A 211 10.05 28.83 30.16
C GLY A 211 8.52 29.25 30.21
N ASP A 212 7.93 29.98 29.23
CA ASP A 212 6.48 30.19 28.85
C ASP A 212 6.31 31.08 27.56
N ALA A 213 5.11 31.63 27.30
CA ALA A 213 4.76 32.58 26.20
C ALA A 213 5.71 33.73 26.02
N SER A 214 6.18 34.21 27.16
CA SER A 214 6.94 35.42 27.28
C SER A 214 8.44 35.13 27.28
N SER A 215 8.85 33.90 27.58
CA SER A 215 10.25 33.47 27.57
C SER A 215 10.38 31.95 27.57
N TYR A 216 10.75 31.31 26.46
CA TYR A 216 11.04 29.88 26.38
C TYR A 216 12.49 29.59 25.94
N ALA A 217 12.98 28.40 26.29
CA ALA A 217 14.33 27.92 26.03
C ALA A 217 14.28 26.48 25.52
N TRP A 218 15.08 26.23 24.48
CA TRP A 218 15.33 24.92 23.90
C TRP A 218 16.55 24.29 24.56
N SER A 219 16.43 23.05 25.01
CA SER A 219 17.60 22.22 25.34
C SER A 219 17.52 20.90 24.59
N ILE A 220 18.68 20.43 24.13
CA ILE A 220 18.83 19.09 23.58
C ILE A 220 19.57 18.28 24.63
N SER A 221 19.00 17.16 25.05
CA SER A 221 19.67 16.16 25.90
C SER A 221 19.78 14.84 25.15
N ASN A 222 20.79 14.04 25.46
CA ASN A 222 20.92 12.71 24.88
C ASN A 222 19.92 11.74 25.50
N LEU A 223 19.39 10.85 24.68
CA LEU A 223 18.69 9.65 25.12
C LEU A 223 19.72 8.54 25.35
N TYR A 224 19.65 7.88 26.51
CA TYR A 224 20.55 6.78 26.86
C TYR A 224 19.77 5.48 26.98
N PRO A 225 20.40 4.32 26.68
CA PRO A 225 19.77 3.03 26.83
C PRO A 225 19.30 2.74 28.24
N SER A 226 18.13 2.10 28.35
CA SER A 226 17.58 1.57 29.61
C SER A 226 17.83 0.08 29.80
N THR A 227 18.22 -0.64 28.74
CA THR A 227 18.49 -2.08 28.78
C THR A 227 19.76 -2.41 27.99
N PRO A 228 20.34 -3.62 28.16
CA PRO A 228 21.29 -4.14 27.19
C PRO A 228 20.69 -4.09 25.78
N MET A 229 21.46 -3.57 24.82
CA MET A 229 21.00 -3.37 23.45
C MET A 229 21.17 -4.64 22.61
N LEU A 230 20.67 -4.62 21.37
CA LEU A 230 20.59 -5.77 20.48
C LEU A 230 21.87 -6.65 20.43
N TYR A 231 23.06 -6.06 20.30
CA TYR A 231 24.30 -6.83 20.23
C TYR A 231 24.83 -7.24 21.61
N ASP A 232 24.50 -6.49 22.66
CA ASP A 232 24.83 -6.85 24.03
C ASP A 232 24.09 -8.11 24.46
N ILE A 233 22.78 -8.18 24.15
CA ILE A 233 21.96 -9.36 24.41
C ILE A 233 22.55 -10.57 23.68
N ALA A 234 22.81 -10.44 22.38
CA ALA A 234 23.40 -11.53 21.60
C ALA A 234 24.77 -11.98 22.16
N ALA A 235 25.61 -11.05 22.58
CA ALA A 235 26.90 -11.33 23.20
C ALA A 235 26.75 -12.05 24.55
N ALA A 236 25.90 -11.54 25.45
CA ALA A 236 25.65 -12.14 26.76
C ALA A 236 24.99 -13.53 26.64
N GLN A 237 24.01 -13.69 25.76
CA GLN A 237 23.37 -14.98 25.49
C GLN A 237 24.34 -15.98 24.85
N TYR A 238 25.28 -15.52 24.03
CA TYR A 238 26.35 -16.37 23.55
C TYR A 238 27.20 -16.88 24.72
N LEU A 239 27.59 -16.02 25.67
CA LEU A 239 28.41 -16.41 26.82
C LEU A 239 27.67 -17.32 27.83
N TYR A 240 26.42 -17.00 28.19
CA TYR A 240 25.70 -17.64 29.30
C TYR A 240 24.47 -18.45 28.90
N GLY A 241 24.05 -18.36 27.65
CA GLY A 241 22.79 -18.91 27.16
C GLY A 241 21.63 -17.94 27.40
N ALA A 242 20.63 -17.99 26.52
CA ALA A 242 19.43 -17.17 26.62
C ALA A 242 18.55 -17.58 27.82
N ASN A 243 18.01 -16.60 28.55
CA ASN A 243 17.07 -16.84 29.64
C ASN A 243 15.64 -16.86 29.12
N THR A 244 15.17 -18.04 28.71
CA THR A 244 13.81 -18.23 28.17
C THR A 244 12.73 -18.27 29.25
N ALA A 245 13.05 -18.03 30.52
CA ALA A 245 12.06 -17.95 31.59
C ALA A 245 11.55 -16.52 31.80
N THR A 246 12.29 -15.52 31.32
CA THR A 246 11.87 -14.11 31.33
C THR A 246 10.66 -13.93 30.43
N ASN A 247 9.59 -13.36 30.99
CA ASN A 247 8.35 -13.06 30.29
C ASN A 247 7.75 -14.24 29.49
N ALA A 248 7.97 -15.49 29.93
CA ALA A 248 7.58 -16.70 29.19
C ALA A 248 6.05 -16.99 29.08
N GLY A 249 5.20 -15.98 29.26
CA GLY A 249 3.78 -16.02 28.92
C GLY A 249 3.33 -14.63 28.47
N ASP A 250 2.06 -14.49 28.06
CA ASP A 250 1.54 -13.30 27.38
C ASP A 250 1.90 -11.97 28.08
N THR A 251 2.72 -11.18 27.38
CA THR A 251 3.29 -9.92 27.87
C THR A 251 2.85 -8.75 27.00
N ARG A 252 2.43 -7.66 27.67
CA ARG A 252 2.09 -6.39 27.02
C ARG A 252 3.18 -5.36 27.29
N TYR A 253 3.89 -4.97 26.23
CA TYR A 253 4.89 -3.91 26.23
C TYR A 253 4.21 -2.58 25.89
N ALA A 254 4.17 -1.67 26.86
CA ALA A 254 3.55 -0.36 26.69
C ALA A 254 4.26 0.69 27.54
N TRP A 255 4.36 1.90 27.02
CA TRP A 255 5.11 2.99 27.64
C TRP A 255 4.22 4.21 27.88
N ALA A 256 4.62 5.09 28.80
CA ALA A 256 3.93 6.37 28.96
C ALA A 256 4.06 7.23 27.68
N PRO A 257 3.12 8.14 27.38
CA PRO A 257 3.20 8.99 26.18
C PRO A 257 4.47 9.86 26.08
N ASP A 258 5.10 10.15 27.22
CA ASP A 258 6.35 10.92 27.33
C ASP A 258 7.56 10.06 27.74
N ALA A 259 7.45 8.74 27.65
CA ALA A 259 8.51 7.82 28.05
C ALA A 259 9.76 7.95 27.19
N ARG A 260 10.92 8.09 27.84
CA ARG A 260 12.24 8.12 27.18
C ARG A 260 12.64 6.71 26.78
N LEU A 261 12.15 6.27 25.63
CA LEU A 261 12.33 4.91 25.15
C LEU A 261 13.62 4.76 24.35
N LEU A 262 14.59 4.00 24.86
CA LEU A 262 15.71 3.44 24.10
C LEU A 262 16.07 2.09 24.70
N GLU A 263 15.54 1.01 24.14
CA GLU A 263 15.67 -0.32 24.72
C GLU A 263 15.57 -1.42 23.67
N THR A 264 15.95 -2.64 24.08
CA THR A 264 15.72 -3.87 23.32
C THR A 264 14.87 -4.83 24.14
N ILE A 265 13.81 -5.36 23.54
CA ILE A 265 12.94 -6.38 24.13
C ILE A 265 13.62 -7.74 24.02
N TRP A 266 13.70 -8.45 25.14
CA TRP A 266 13.88 -9.90 25.19
C TRP A 266 12.63 -10.52 25.80
N ASP A 267 12.11 -11.55 25.14
CA ASP A 267 10.97 -12.33 25.61
C ASP A 267 11.28 -13.83 25.42
N GLY A 268 10.95 -14.63 26.44
CA GLY A 268 11.16 -16.08 26.47
C GLY A 268 10.04 -16.89 25.80
N GLY A 269 8.93 -16.25 25.43
CA GLY A 269 7.81 -16.80 24.67
C GLY A 269 6.46 -16.42 25.29
N GLY A 270 5.39 -16.56 24.53
CA GLY A 270 4.06 -16.11 24.97
C GLY A 270 3.22 -15.79 23.74
N SER A 271 2.10 -15.10 23.94
CA SER A 271 1.55 -14.25 22.88
C SER A 271 1.66 -12.80 23.32
N ASP A 272 2.61 -12.11 22.72
CA ASP A 272 3.11 -10.83 23.23
C ASP A 272 2.66 -9.68 22.35
N THR A 273 2.52 -8.50 22.94
CA THR A 273 1.98 -7.31 22.26
C THR A 273 2.85 -6.10 22.51
N ILE A 274 3.28 -5.44 21.43
CA ILE A 274 3.74 -4.04 21.48
C ILE A 274 2.52 -3.14 21.35
N ASP A 275 2.21 -2.36 22.39
CA ASP A 275 1.02 -1.54 22.46
C ASP A 275 1.38 -0.06 22.64
N THR A 276 1.21 0.69 21.56
CA THR A 276 1.40 2.13 21.46
C THR A 276 0.07 2.87 21.41
N SER A 277 -1.02 2.26 21.87
CA SER A 277 -2.37 2.81 21.71
C SER A 277 -2.64 4.11 22.48
N ASN A 278 -1.73 4.49 23.37
CA ASN A 278 -1.76 5.74 24.11
C ASN A 278 -0.90 6.84 23.48
N GLN A 279 -0.21 6.55 22.37
CA GLN A 279 0.63 7.49 21.65
C GLN A 279 -0.22 8.29 20.65
N THR A 280 0.07 9.58 20.52
CA THR A 280 -0.60 10.47 19.56
C THR A 280 0.28 10.80 18.36
N LEU A 281 1.53 10.37 18.39
CA LEU A 281 2.49 10.54 17.31
C LEU A 281 2.62 9.22 16.53
N PRO A 282 2.91 9.29 15.22
CA PRO A 282 3.18 8.12 14.39
C PRO A 282 4.21 7.16 15.00
N SER A 283 3.95 5.87 14.84
CA SER A 283 4.82 4.76 15.22
C SER A 283 5.08 3.84 14.04
N ILE A 284 6.32 3.38 13.88
CA ILE A 284 6.68 2.29 12.98
C ILE A 284 7.02 1.10 13.86
N ILE A 285 6.17 0.09 13.88
CA ILE A 285 6.35 -1.12 14.68
C ILE A 285 6.75 -2.26 13.75
N ASN A 286 7.91 -2.83 13.97
CA ASN A 286 8.43 -3.98 13.22
C ASN A 286 8.62 -5.15 14.18
N LEU A 287 7.82 -6.20 14.01
CA LEU A 287 7.79 -7.38 14.87
C LEU A 287 8.89 -8.41 14.55
N LYS A 288 9.76 -8.13 13.57
CA LYS A 288 10.89 -9.01 13.23
C LYS A 288 11.99 -8.90 14.27
N ASP A 289 12.53 -10.05 14.67
CA ASP A 289 13.68 -10.09 15.56
C ASP A 289 14.90 -9.44 14.90
N GLY A 290 15.75 -8.82 15.72
CA GLY A 290 16.91 -8.07 15.25
C GLY A 290 16.60 -6.78 14.48
N HIS A 291 15.33 -6.41 14.34
CA HIS A 291 14.92 -5.16 13.72
C HIS A 291 14.58 -4.10 14.76
N PHE A 292 14.52 -2.86 14.28
CA PHE A 292 14.15 -1.72 15.09
C PHE A 292 12.77 -1.21 14.69
N SER A 293 12.10 -0.68 15.69
CA SER A 293 10.86 0.07 15.65
C SER A 293 11.12 1.51 16.07
N SER A 294 10.26 2.40 15.63
CA SER A 294 10.28 3.83 15.87
C SER A 294 8.97 4.22 16.55
N ILE A 295 8.95 4.30 17.88
CA ILE A 295 7.73 4.52 18.67
C ILE A 295 7.54 6.00 18.97
N ALA A 296 6.33 6.52 18.71
CA ALA A 296 5.90 7.89 19.02
C ALA A 296 6.84 8.98 18.48
N MET A 297 7.01 9.00 17.16
CA MET A 297 8.04 9.77 16.47
C MET A 297 7.52 11.02 15.78
N ARG A 298 8.38 12.05 15.68
CA ARG A 298 8.17 13.18 14.76
C ARG A 298 8.92 12.92 13.46
N LEU A 299 8.23 12.28 12.52
CA LEU A 299 8.79 11.77 11.28
C LEU A 299 9.08 12.87 10.24
N THR A 300 8.36 14.00 10.28
CA THR A 300 8.60 15.12 9.35
C THR A 300 9.14 16.38 10.02
N ASP A 301 9.84 17.22 9.25
CA ASP A 301 10.23 18.56 9.69
C ASP A 301 9.02 19.47 9.97
N ALA A 302 7.83 19.14 9.46
CA ALA A 302 6.60 19.85 9.78
C ALA A 302 6.08 19.44 11.17
N ASP A 303 6.11 18.14 11.52
CA ASP A 303 5.71 17.63 12.84
C ASP A 303 6.63 18.13 13.95
N ARG A 304 7.93 18.23 13.64
CA ARG A 304 8.93 18.90 14.50
C ARG A 304 8.58 20.37 14.79
N ARG A 305 7.81 21.03 13.90
CA ARG A 305 7.44 22.44 13.98
C ARG A 305 6.01 22.69 14.49
N LEU A 306 5.09 21.72 14.37
CA LEU A 306 3.64 21.90 14.59
C LEU A 306 3.23 21.88 16.08
N GLU A 307 3.89 21.09 16.91
CA GLU A 307 3.54 20.88 18.32
C GLU A 307 4.38 21.67 19.33
N ILE A 308 5.00 22.76 18.87
CA ILE A 308 5.56 23.78 19.76
C ILE A 308 4.43 24.76 20.06
N PRO A 309 3.79 24.77 21.25
CA PRO A 309 2.78 25.77 21.52
C PRO A 309 3.47 27.13 21.55
N ALA A 310 2.77 28.16 21.06
CA ALA A 310 3.21 29.55 21.07
C ALA A 310 3.60 30.09 22.46
N PHE A 311 3.48 29.29 23.53
CA PHE A 311 3.84 29.63 24.90
C PHE A 311 4.07 28.50 25.93
N ALA A 312 4.17 27.22 25.54
CA ALA A 312 4.39 26.14 26.52
C ALA A 312 5.68 26.31 27.29
N THR A 313 5.91 25.43 28.32
CA THR A 313 7.18 25.22 29.09
C THR A 313 7.17 24.52 30.45
N ALA A 314 6.04 24.10 30.96
CA ALA A 314 6.07 23.07 32.02
C ALA A 314 5.24 21.88 31.58
N VAL A 315 5.55 21.35 30.39
CA VAL A 315 5.29 19.97 30.03
C VAL A 315 6.56 19.49 29.31
N PRO A 316 7.31 18.51 29.86
CA PRO A 316 8.31 17.82 29.07
C PRO A 316 7.55 17.12 27.95
N THR A 317 7.51 17.71 26.76
CA THR A 317 7.12 17.01 25.55
C THR A 317 8.43 16.68 24.85
N PRO A 318 8.94 15.45 24.99
CA PRO A 318 10.16 15.06 24.32
C PRO A 318 9.90 15.15 22.82
N SER A 319 10.61 16.03 22.12
CA SER A 319 10.72 15.86 20.67
C SER A 319 11.72 14.75 20.44
N TYR A 320 11.23 13.58 20.06
CA TYR A 320 12.10 12.49 19.60
C TYR A 320 12.50 12.77 18.16
N ALA A 321 13.76 13.16 17.97
CA ALA A 321 14.43 13.05 16.68
C ALA A 321 15.27 11.78 16.75
N GLY A 322 14.68 10.62 16.46
CA GLY A 322 15.42 9.37 16.50
C GLY A 322 14.70 8.15 15.98
N VAL A 323 14.86 7.89 14.69
CA VAL A 323 14.51 6.62 14.05
C VAL A 323 15.10 5.49 14.92
N ASP A 324 14.38 4.38 15.14
CA ASP A 324 14.89 3.15 15.78
C ASP A 324 15.18 3.25 17.29
N ASN A 325 14.16 3.56 18.09
CA ASN A 325 14.27 3.68 19.54
C ASN A 325 13.83 2.43 20.32
N LEU A 326 13.30 1.41 19.64
CA LEU A 326 12.96 0.12 20.23
C LEU A 326 13.49 -0.99 19.32
N ALA A 327 14.14 -2.01 19.87
CA ALA A 327 14.51 -3.21 19.11
C ALA A 327 13.89 -4.47 19.70
N ILE A 328 13.79 -5.52 18.89
CA ILE A 328 13.49 -6.88 19.36
C ILE A 328 14.79 -7.69 19.28
N ALA A 329 15.18 -8.34 20.38
CA ALA A 329 16.39 -9.15 20.43
C ALA A 329 16.30 -10.35 19.48
N PHE A 330 17.44 -10.79 18.93
CA PHE A 330 17.50 -11.98 18.07
C PHE A 330 16.90 -13.21 18.76
N GLY A 331 15.99 -13.90 18.07
CA GLY A 331 15.30 -15.09 18.54
C GLY A 331 14.12 -14.86 19.49
N ALA A 332 13.84 -13.62 19.91
CA ALA A 332 12.57 -13.28 20.55
C ALA A 332 11.46 -13.20 19.50
N VAL A 333 10.25 -13.60 19.85
CA VAL A 333 9.07 -13.54 18.96
C VAL A 333 8.03 -12.68 19.65
N ILE A 334 7.50 -11.69 18.92
CA ILE A 334 6.39 -10.86 19.36
C ILE A 334 5.29 -11.00 18.31
N GLU A 335 4.10 -11.39 18.72
CA GLU A 335 3.02 -11.76 17.79
C GLU A 335 2.13 -10.58 17.42
N ASN A 336 1.97 -9.59 18.29
CA ASN A 336 0.94 -8.58 18.13
C ASN A 336 1.47 -7.16 18.22
N ALA A 337 0.83 -6.25 17.49
CA ALA A 337 1.09 -4.81 17.55
C ALA A 337 -0.23 -4.05 17.59
N ARG A 338 -0.27 -2.98 18.40
CA ARG A 338 -1.37 -2.02 18.43
C ARG A 338 -0.82 -0.60 18.31
N GLY A 339 -1.17 0.10 17.24
CA GLY A 339 -0.92 1.51 16.98
C GLY A 339 -1.79 2.44 17.83
N GLY A 340 -1.51 3.74 17.71
CA GLY A 340 -2.10 4.85 18.43
C GLY A 340 -3.08 5.66 17.59
N ALA A 341 -3.00 6.99 17.73
CA ALA A 341 -3.82 7.94 16.97
C ALA A 341 -3.04 8.67 15.84
N GLY A 342 -1.79 8.24 15.60
CA GLY A 342 -0.95 8.75 14.53
C GLY A 342 -1.05 7.86 13.29
N HIS A 343 -0.46 8.30 12.18
CA HIS A 343 -0.34 7.48 10.97
C HIS A 343 0.77 6.43 11.15
N ASP A 344 0.37 5.24 11.55
CA ASP A 344 1.27 4.18 12.00
C ASP A 344 1.60 3.21 10.87
N ARG A 345 2.75 2.54 11.01
CA ARG A 345 3.16 1.44 10.12
C ARG A 345 3.47 0.21 10.96
N LEU A 346 2.68 -0.85 10.78
CA LEU A 346 2.78 -2.08 11.54
C LEU A 346 3.24 -3.19 10.59
N ILE A 347 4.37 -3.81 10.91
CA ILE A 347 5.00 -4.87 10.11
C ILE A 347 5.07 -6.12 10.98
N GLY A 348 4.43 -7.18 10.51
CA GLY A 348 4.41 -8.51 11.12
C GLY A 348 5.73 -9.26 10.99
N ASN A 349 5.67 -10.57 11.17
CA ASN A 349 6.79 -11.48 11.03
C ASN A 349 6.34 -12.78 10.35
N ALA A 350 6.93 -13.93 10.70
CA ALA A 350 6.59 -15.21 10.09
C ALA A 350 5.55 -16.01 10.89
N ALA A 351 5.10 -15.49 12.03
CA ALA A 351 4.06 -16.08 12.86
C ALA A 351 2.69 -15.47 12.51
N ALA A 352 1.61 -16.08 12.99
CA ALA A 352 0.30 -15.46 12.89
C ALA A 352 0.24 -14.22 13.80
N ASN A 353 0.08 -13.05 13.19
CA ASN A 353 0.10 -11.76 13.87
C ASN A 353 -1.30 -11.17 14.03
N ARG A 354 -1.49 -10.38 15.10
CA ARG A 354 -2.62 -9.47 15.23
C ARG A 354 -2.12 -8.03 15.19
N LEU A 355 -2.46 -7.32 14.12
CA LEU A 355 -2.06 -5.93 13.91
C LEU A 355 -3.29 -5.03 13.97
N GLU A 356 -3.26 -4.05 14.87
CA GLU A 356 -4.34 -3.08 15.05
C GLU A 356 -3.79 -1.66 14.87
N GLY A 357 -4.18 -0.93 13.83
CA GLY A 357 -3.71 0.43 13.53
C GLY A 357 -4.18 1.45 14.56
N GLY A 358 -5.49 1.52 14.79
CA GLY A 358 -6.10 2.43 15.74
C GLY A 358 -6.83 3.57 15.04
N ALA A 359 -6.29 4.77 15.12
CA ALA A 359 -6.85 5.93 14.44
C ALA A 359 -5.77 6.65 13.63
N GLY A 360 -6.18 7.22 12.50
CA GLY A 360 -5.24 7.74 11.52
C GLY A 360 -5.08 6.74 10.38
N ASN A 361 -4.60 7.23 9.25
CA ASN A 361 -4.29 6.43 8.06
C ASN A 361 -3.05 5.57 8.30
N ASP A 362 -3.25 4.29 8.53
CA ASP A 362 -2.26 3.31 8.94
C ASP A 362 -1.87 2.37 7.80
N THR A 363 -0.67 1.78 7.88
CA THR A 363 -0.21 0.74 6.95
C THR A 363 0.10 -0.53 7.72
N LEU A 364 -0.59 -1.62 7.40
CA LEU A 364 -0.48 -2.91 8.07
C LEU A 364 0.06 -3.96 7.08
N GLU A 365 1.21 -4.55 7.39
CA GLU A 365 1.84 -5.61 6.60
C GLU A 365 1.90 -6.88 7.45
N GLY A 366 1.11 -7.91 7.11
CA GLY A 366 1.11 -9.19 7.85
C GLY A 366 2.43 -9.96 7.72
N ASP A 367 3.10 -9.79 6.57
CA ASP A 367 4.16 -10.69 6.11
C ASP A 367 3.62 -12.13 5.95
N ALA A 368 4.32 -13.14 6.48
CA ALA A 368 3.95 -14.54 6.28
C ALA A 368 3.22 -15.04 7.51
N GLY A 369 2.05 -15.63 7.33
CA GLY A 369 1.28 -16.04 8.49
C GLY A 369 -0.14 -16.36 8.11
N ALA A 370 -0.99 -16.35 9.13
CA ALA A 370 -2.43 -16.25 8.94
C ALA A 370 -2.85 -15.11 9.85
N ASP A 371 -2.77 -13.90 9.31
CA ASP A 371 -2.75 -12.69 10.12
C ASP A 371 -4.15 -12.12 10.30
N THR A 372 -4.34 -11.36 11.37
CA THR A 372 -5.56 -10.60 11.60
C THR A 372 -5.21 -9.13 11.64
N LEU A 373 -5.66 -8.39 10.63
CA LEU A 373 -5.36 -6.97 10.42
C LEU A 373 -6.62 -6.14 10.68
N SER A 374 -6.47 -5.00 11.34
CA SER A 374 -7.56 -4.03 11.57
C SER A 374 -6.95 -2.64 11.65
N GLY A 375 -7.20 -1.82 10.64
CA GLY A 375 -6.69 -0.46 10.53
C GLY A 375 -7.40 0.46 11.51
N GLY A 376 -8.73 0.40 11.56
CA GLY A 376 -9.52 1.23 12.46
C GLY A 376 -9.94 2.50 11.74
N THR A 377 -10.06 3.64 12.43
CA THR A 377 -10.58 4.85 11.77
C THR A 377 -9.49 5.58 10.99
N GLY A 378 -9.70 5.88 9.73
CA GLY A 378 -8.69 6.46 8.84
C GLY A 378 -8.74 5.76 7.50
N ASP A 379 -8.08 6.32 6.48
CA ASP A 379 -7.95 5.62 5.19
C ASP A 379 -6.69 4.72 5.26
N ASP A 380 -6.90 3.44 5.49
CA ASP A 380 -5.86 2.47 5.85
C ASP A 380 -5.41 1.61 4.65
N SER A 381 -4.24 1.01 4.77
CA SER A 381 -3.65 0.16 3.74
C SER A 381 -3.17 -1.17 4.31
N TYR A 382 -3.64 -2.27 3.72
CA TYR A 382 -3.32 -3.64 4.11
C TYR A 382 -2.48 -4.32 3.03
N ALA A 383 -1.33 -4.87 3.41
CA ALA A 383 -0.55 -5.76 2.55
C ALA A 383 -0.73 -7.21 3.00
N VAL A 384 -1.30 -8.04 2.13
CA VAL A 384 -1.60 -9.45 2.38
C VAL A 384 -0.87 -10.37 1.39
N ASP A 385 -0.49 -11.55 1.85
CA ASP A 385 0.23 -12.55 1.05
C ASP A 385 -0.55 -13.87 0.89
N SER A 386 -1.69 -13.97 1.57
CA SER A 386 -2.43 -15.21 1.71
C SER A 386 -3.93 -14.97 1.90
N GLN A 387 -4.76 -15.89 1.41
CA GLN A 387 -6.20 -15.92 1.75
C GLN A 387 -6.47 -16.27 3.22
N ALA A 388 -5.44 -16.72 3.94
CA ALA A 388 -5.56 -16.97 5.37
C ALA A 388 -5.57 -15.67 6.19
N ASP A 389 -5.18 -14.54 5.59
CA ASP A 389 -5.21 -13.24 6.24
C ASP A 389 -6.64 -12.72 6.32
N VAL A 390 -7.00 -12.21 7.50
CA VAL A 390 -8.32 -11.71 7.83
C VAL A 390 -8.23 -10.22 8.10
N ILE A 391 -8.99 -9.43 7.35
CA ILE A 391 -9.15 -8.00 7.59
C ILE A 391 -10.47 -7.76 8.34
N LEU A 392 -10.41 -6.97 9.39
CA LEU A 392 -11.56 -6.60 10.22
C LEU A 392 -11.82 -5.10 10.10
N GLU A 393 -12.85 -4.75 9.34
CA GLU A 393 -13.26 -3.37 9.04
C GLU A 393 -14.71 -3.13 9.49
N ASN A 394 -14.97 -2.05 10.24
CA ASN A 394 -16.35 -1.63 10.51
C ASN A 394 -16.82 -0.56 9.53
N ALA A 395 -18.14 -0.46 9.38
CA ALA A 395 -18.73 0.53 8.49
C ALA A 395 -18.41 1.97 8.93
N GLY A 396 -17.91 2.78 7.99
CA GLY A 396 -17.65 4.20 8.17
C GLY A 396 -16.36 4.52 8.93
N GLU A 397 -15.38 3.60 8.89
CA GLU A 397 -14.06 3.81 9.48
C GLU A 397 -13.08 4.49 8.50
N GLY A 398 -13.25 4.37 7.19
CA GLY A 398 -12.44 5.08 6.21
C GLY A 398 -12.75 4.68 4.77
N SER A 399 -11.80 4.96 3.87
CA SER A 399 -11.70 4.31 2.57
C SER A 399 -10.39 3.52 2.50
N ASP A 400 -10.50 2.20 2.46
CA ASP A 400 -9.39 1.31 2.75
C ASP A 400 -8.94 0.52 1.52
N THR A 401 -7.64 0.24 1.44
CA THR A 401 -7.03 -0.45 0.30
C THR A 401 -6.32 -1.73 0.71
N VAL A 402 -6.59 -2.82 0.01
CA VAL A 402 -5.87 -4.09 0.13
C VAL A 402 -4.94 -4.26 -1.06
N SER A 403 -3.66 -4.46 -0.79
CA SER A 403 -2.66 -4.88 -1.78
C SER A 403 -2.31 -6.35 -1.54
N SER A 404 -2.60 -7.21 -2.51
CA SER A 404 -2.45 -8.66 -2.35
C SER A 404 -1.44 -9.24 -3.32
N THR A 405 -0.50 -10.05 -2.83
CA THR A 405 0.42 -10.86 -3.66
C THR A 405 -0.12 -12.27 -3.96
N ALA A 406 -1.34 -12.57 -3.50
CA ALA A 406 -2.06 -13.81 -3.78
C ALA A 406 -3.49 -13.51 -4.24
N SER A 407 -4.22 -14.54 -4.69
CA SER A 407 -5.65 -14.36 -4.95
C SER A 407 -6.39 -13.98 -3.68
N TYR A 408 -7.34 -13.04 -3.74
CA TYR A 408 -7.98 -12.47 -2.56
C TYR A 408 -9.44 -12.10 -2.79
N SER A 409 -10.21 -12.05 -1.70
CA SER A 409 -11.60 -11.59 -1.70
C SER A 409 -11.77 -10.55 -0.60
N LEU A 410 -12.29 -9.38 -0.95
CA LEU A 410 -12.50 -8.30 -0.01
C LEU A 410 -13.53 -8.70 1.06
N TYR A 411 -13.24 -8.32 2.29
CA TYR A 411 -14.23 -8.33 3.36
C TYR A 411 -15.16 -7.12 3.21
N ALA A 412 -16.28 -7.11 3.94
CA ALA A 412 -17.21 -5.98 3.91
C ALA A 412 -16.55 -4.69 4.41
N ASN A 413 -16.98 -3.55 3.85
CA ASN A 413 -16.51 -2.20 4.17
C ASN A 413 -15.07 -1.89 3.74
N ILE A 414 -14.50 -2.69 2.84
CA ILE A 414 -13.23 -2.37 2.18
C ILE A 414 -13.54 -1.94 0.75
N GLU A 415 -12.99 -0.81 0.31
CA GLU A 415 -13.37 -0.18 -0.96
C GLU A 415 -12.41 -0.49 -2.11
N ALA A 416 -11.17 -0.91 -1.84
CA ALA A 416 -10.19 -1.11 -2.91
C ALA A 416 -9.37 -2.40 -2.78
N LEU A 417 -9.15 -3.06 -3.92
CA LEU A 417 -8.26 -4.21 -4.08
C LEU A 417 -7.24 -3.93 -5.20
N VAL A 418 -5.96 -4.15 -4.91
CA VAL A 418 -4.87 -4.13 -5.87
C VAL A 418 -4.17 -5.48 -5.86
N LEU A 419 -4.21 -6.18 -6.98
CA LEU A 419 -3.43 -7.39 -7.21
C LEU A 419 -2.00 -6.98 -7.56
N ALA A 420 -1.05 -7.34 -6.69
CA ALA A 420 0.33 -6.88 -6.80
C ALA A 420 1.05 -7.52 -8.00
N GLY A 421 1.88 -6.70 -8.67
CA GLY A 421 2.67 -7.12 -9.83
C GLY A 421 3.61 -8.30 -9.54
N GLY A 422 3.76 -9.19 -10.51
CA GLY A 422 4.65 -10.36 -10.42
C GLY A 422 4.08 -11.58 -9.69
N ALA A 423 2.83 -11.51 -9.20
CA ALA A 423 2.14 -12.63 -8.56
C ALA A 423 1.63 -13.72 -9.54
N GLY A 424 1.67 -13.45 -10.85
CA GLY A 424 1.14 -14.35 -11.89
C GLY A 424 -0.38 -14.34 -11.96
N ASP A 425 -0.95 -15.39 -12.53
CA ASP A 425 -2.40 -15.54 -12.74
C ASP A 425 -3.12 -15.76 -11.39
N ILE A 426 -3.88 -14.77 -10.92
CA ILE A 426 -4.59 -14.78 -9.65
C ILE A 426 -6.00 -14.18 -9.78
N PHE A 427 -6.88 -14.44 -8.81
CA PHE A 427 -8.22 -13.86 -8.79
C PHE A 427 -8.37 -12.74 -7.74
N GLY A 428 -9.26 -11.80 -8.01
CA GLY A 428 -9.74 -10.77 -7.10
C GLY A 428 -11.27 -10.82 -7.01
N VAL A 429 -11.83 -10.68 -5.81
CA VAL A 429 -13.28 -10.56 -5.62
C VAL A 429 -13.57 -9.35 -4.74
N GLY A 430 -14.49 -8.50 -5.17
CA GLY A 430 -15.03 -7.38 -4.41
C GLY A 430 -15.99 -7.81 -3.31
N ASN A 431 -16.88 -6.92 -2.92
CA ASN A 431 -17.94 -7.08 -1.94
C ASN A 431 -19.24 -6.42 -2.46
N GLU A 432 -20.25 -6.27 -1.59
CA GLU A 432 -21.57 -5.74 -2.00
C GLU A 432 -21.63 -4.19 -2.03
N GLN A 433 -20.48 -3.52 -2.16
CA GLN A 433 -20.33 -2.07 -2.21
C GLN A 433 -19.49 -1.70 -3.43
N ALA A 434 -19.61 -0.45 -3.88
CA ALA A 434 -18.75 0.08 -4.94
C ALA A 434 -17.26 -0.11 -4.59
N ASN A 435 -16.56 -0.88 -5.40
CA ASN A 435 -15.17 -1.24 -5.22
C ASN A 435 -14.31 -0.71 -6.38
N THR A 436 -13.05 -0.38 -6.07
CA THR A 436 -12.01 -0.17 -7.08
C THR A 436 -11.09 -1.38 -7.08
N ILE A 437 -11.08 -2.15 -8.17
CA ILE A 437 -10.29 -3.38 -8.29
C ILE A 437 -9.29 -3.23 -9.43
N THR A 438 -8.01 -3.38 -9.13
CA THR A 438 -6.92 -3.32 -10.12
C THR A 438 -6.21 -4.68 -10.18
N GLY A 439 -6.22 -5.29 -11.36
CA GLY A 439 -5.49 -6.50 -11.73
C GLY A 439 -3.98 -6.29 -11.80
N ASN A 440 -3.25 -7.38 -12.02
CA ASN A 440 -1.81 -7.38 -12.26
C ASN A 440 -1.48 -7.63 -13.74
N GLU A 441 -0.23 -7.95 -14.07
CA GLU A 441 0.20 -8.22 -15.47
C GLU A 441 -0.02 -9.69 -15.92
N GLY A 442 -0.73 -10.51 -15.14
CA GLY A 442 -1.05 -11.91 -15.44
C GLY A 442 -2.53 -12.09 -15.76
N ALA A 443 -2.92 -13.29 -16.22
CA ALA A 443 -4.32 -13.56 -16.53
C ALA A 443 -5.16 -13.63 -15.25
N ASN A 444 -6.03 -12.65 -15.04
CA ASN A 444 -6.80 -12.45 -13.81
C ASN A 444 -8.26 -12.89 -13.97
N LEU A 445 -8.84 -13.34 -12.85
CA LEU A 445 -10.30 -13.44 -12.71
C LEU A 445 -10.73 -12.40 -11.69
N ILE A 446 -11.44 -11.37 -12.12
CA ILE A 446 -11.92 -10.30 -11.24
C ILE A 446 -13.45 -10.30 -11.24
N ILE A 447 -14.04 -10.28 -10.04
CA ILE A 447 -15.50 -10.25 -9.83
C ILE A 447 -15.83 -9.10 -8.88
N GLY A 448 -16.61 -8.11 -9.30
CA GLY A 448 -17.04 -6.96 -8.49
C GLY A 448 -18.07 -7.34 -7.43
N LEU A 449 -19.09 -8.11 -7.83
CA LEU A 449 -20.27 -8.56 -7.08
C LEU A 449 -21.43 -7.57 -7.11
N GLY A 450 -21.43 -6.54 -6.28
CA GLY A 450 -22.55 -5.61 -6.22
C GLY A 450 -22.13 -4.22 -5.83
N GLY A 451 -22.86 -3.20 -6.26
CA GLY A 451 -22.45 -1.80 -6.18
C GLY A 451 -21.77 -1.36 -7.48
N ASP A 452 -21.61 -0.05 -7.64
CA ASP A 452 -21.05 0.53 -8.88
C ASP A 452 -19.51 0.41 -8.86
N ASP A 453 -18.98 -0.63 -9.48
CA ASP A 453 -17.58 -1.02 -9.41
C ASP A 453 -16.71 -0.37 -10.49
N SER A 454 -15.42 -0.19 -10.20
CA SER A 454 -14.41 0.23 -11.17
C SER A 454 -13.31 -0.83 -11.24
N VAL A 455 -13.23 -1.53 -12.37
CA VAL A 455 -12.32 -2.66 -12.57
C VAL A 455 -11.34 -2.39 -13.71
N LEU A 456 -10.05 -2.63 -13.45
CA LEU A 456 -8.99 -2.56 -14.44
C LEU A 456 -8.24 -3.89 -14.49
N GLY A 457 -8.27 -4.61 -15.61
CA GLY A 457 -7.55 -5.88 -15.83
C GLY A 457 -6.04 -5.69 -15.92
N ASN A 458 -5.62 -4.63 -16.63
CA ASN A 458 -4.23 -4.30 -17.02
C ASN A 458 -3.70 -5.13 -18.18
N ALA A 459 -2.89 -6.15 -17.94
CA ALA A 459 -2.30 -6.94 -19.00
C ALA A 459 -2.45 -8.40 -18.64
N GLY A 460 -2.72 -9.25 -19.62
CA GLY A 460 -3.14 -10.62 -19.35
C GLY A 460 -4.33 -10.97 -20.22
N ASN A 461 -4.79 -12.20 -20.11
CA ASN A 461 -6.07 -12.57 -20.69
C ASN A 461 -7.05 -12.66 -19.54
N ASP A 462 -7.75 -11.58 -19.28
CA ASP A 462 -8.51 -11.38 -18.08
C ASP A 462 -9.98 -11.77 -18.27
N ILE A 463 -10.61 -12.20 -17.17
CA ILE A 463 -12.06 -12.36 -17.08
C ILE A 463 -12.54 -11.38 -16.02
N LEU A 464 -13.26 -10.36 -16.45
CA LEU A 464 -13.82 -9.32 -15.59
C LEU A 464 -15.34 -9.49 -15.54
N ASN A 465 -15.89 -9.48 -14.33
CA ASN A 465 -17.33 -9.52 -14.09
C ASN A 465 -17.71 -8.41 -13.11
N GLY A 466 -18.54 -7.46 -13.54
CA GLY A 466 -19.00 -6.34 -12.72
C GLY A 466 -19.97 -6.84 -11.65
N GLY A 467 -21.13 -7.31 -12.07
CA GLY A 467 -22.12 -7.91 -11.18
C GLY A 467 -23.41 -7.11 -11.17
N ASP A 468 -23.93 -6.75 -10.01
CA ASP A 468 -25.09 -5.86 -9.88
C ASP A 468 -24.60 -4.41 -9.64
N GLY A 469 -24.89 -3.44 -10.50
CA GLY A 469 -24.43 -2.05 -10.33
C GLY A 469 -24.19 -1.38 -11.67
N ASP A 470 -23.97 -0.06 -11.67
CA ASP A 470 -23.52 0.63 -12.88
C ASP A 470 -21.98 0.57 -12.91
N ASP A 471 -21.42 -0.45 -13.55
CA ASP A 471 -19.99 -0.79 -13.46
C ASP A 471 -19.15 -0.13 -14.57
N SER A 472 -17.87 0.11 -14.28
CA SER A 472 -16.89 0.59 -15.26
C SER A 472 -15.70 -0.36 -15.33
N MET A 473 -15.49 -0.99 -16.49
CA MET A 473 -14.47 -2.01 -16.68
C MET A 473 -13.58 -1.75 -17.90
N GLU A 474 -12.27 -1.93 -17.72
CA GLU A 474 -11.26 -1.89 -18.78
C GLU A 474 -10.42 -3.17 -18.72
N GLY A 475 -10.42 -3.96 -19.82
CA GLY A 475 -9.61 -5.17 -19.95
C GLY A 475 -8.12 -4.86 -19.97
N GLY A 476 -7.73 -4.04 -20.94
CA GLY A 476 -6.36 -3.59 -21.11
C GLY A 476 -5.68 -4.35 -22.25
N ALA A 477 -4.54 -4.99 -22.03
CA ALA A 477 -3.81 -5.68 -23.09
C ALA A 477 -3.92 -7.20 -22.97
N GLY A 478 -4.39 -7.85 -24.02
CA GLY A 478 -4.51 -9.30 -24.14
C GLY A 478 -5.94 -9.71 -24.48
N LEU A 479 -6.24 -11.01 -24.51
CA LEU A 479 -7.58 -11.45 -24.92
C LEU A 479 -8.51 -11.50 -23.71
N ASP A 480 -9.31 -10.47 -23.56
CA ASP A 480 -10.12 -10.22 -22.38
C ASP A 480 -11.59 -10.62 -22.58
N HIS A 481 -12.25 -11.00 -21.48
CA HIS A 481 -13.68 -11.29 -21.43
C HIS A 481 -14.34 -10.46 -20.33
N LEU A 482 -15.13 -9.47 -20.74
CA LEU A 482 -15.85 -8.55 -19.85
C LEU A 482 -17.33 -8.94 -19.80
N LEU A 483 -17.89 -8.99 -18.59
CA LEU A 483 -19.30 -9.24 -18.29
C LEU A 483 -19.79 -8.10 -17.39
N GLY A 484 -20.58 -7.17 -17.92
CA GLY A 484 -21.21 -6.04 -17.21
C GLY A 484 -22.07 -6.55 -16.06
N GLY A 485 -23.20 -7.16 -16.41
CA GLY A 485 -24.10 -7.79 -15.46
C GLY A 485 -25.44 -7.09 -15.44
N ALA A 486 -25.86 -6.58 -14.28
CA ALA A 486 -27.12 -5.88 -14.14
C ALA A 486 -26.88 -4.42 -13.76
N GLY A 487 -27.26 -3.48 -14.61
CA GLY A 487 -27.08 -2.04 -14.42
C GLY A 487 -26.62 -1.41 -15.72
N CYS A 488 -26.37 -0.10 -15.71
CA CYS A 488 -25.89 0.61 -16.89
C CYS A 488 -24.36 0.62 -16.90
N ASP A 489 -23.77 -0.34 -17.61
CA ASP A 489 -22.34 -0.61 -17.55
C ASP A 489 -21.54 0.15 -18.63
N THR A 490 -20.27 0.39 -18.36
CA THR A 490 -19.30 0.91 -19.33
C THR A 490 -18.13 -0.06 -19.45
N LEU A 491 -18.02 -0.71 -20.61
CA LEU A 491 -17.03 -1.75 -20.90
C LEU A 491 -16.07 -1.28 -22.00
N THR A 492 -14.76 -1.39 -21.75
CA THR A 492 -13.69 -1.16 -22.73
C THR A 492 -12.82 -2.41 -22.82
N GLY A 493 -12.71 -3.01 -24.01
CA GLY A 493 -11.83 -4.17 -24.24
C GLY A 493 -10.37 -3.79 -24.05
N GLY A 494 -9.84 -2.99 -24.98
CA GLY A 494 -8.50 -2.41 -24.87
C GLY A 494 -7.64 -2.65 -26.11
N GLU A 495 -6.59 -3.46 -25.97
CA GLU A 495 -5.75 -3.96 -27.06
C GLU A 495 -5.98 -5.48 -27.22
N ASP A 496 -6.00 -5.95 -28.46
CA ASP A 496 -6.23 -7.35 -28.86
C ASP A 496 -7.73 -7.71 -28.96
N ALA A 497 -8.05 -8.96 -29.31
CA ALA A 497 -9.40 -9.37 -29.66
C ALA A 497 -10.22 -9.76 -28.42
N ASP A 498 -11.18 -8.93 -28.06
CA ASP A 498 -11.92 -9.01 -26.82
C ASP A 498 -13.37 -9.46 -26.99
N VAL A 499 -13.96 -9.90 -25.88
CA VAL A 499 -15.37 -10.25 -25.80
C VAL A 499 -16.03 -9.44 -24.69
N LEU A 500 -16.99 -8.60 -25.05
CA LEU A 500 -17.72 -7.75 -24.13
C LEU A 500 -19.20 -8.14 -24.12
N HIS A 501 -19.78 -8.29 -22.91
CA HIS A 501 -21.21 -8.49 -22.71
C HIS A 501 -21.73 -7.45 -21.73
N GLY A 502 -22.63 -6.55 -22.15
CA GLY A 502 -23.34 -5.64 -21.26
C GLY A 502 -24.30 -6.39 -20.33
N GLU A 503 -25.02 -7.36 -20.91
CA GLU A 503 -26.05 -8.17 -20.25
C GLU A 503 -27.38 -7.42 -20.02
N ALA A 504 -27.63 -6.81 -18.87
CA ALA A 504 -28.93 -6.22 -18.55
C ALA A 504 -28.81 -4.77 -18.08
N GLY A 505 -29.29 -3.84 -18.90
CA GLY A 505 -29.29 -2.41 -18.64
C GLY A 505 -29.04 -1.65 -19.93
N ASP A 506 -28.97 -0.33 -19.85
CA ASP A 506 -28.60 0.48 -21.02
C ASP A 506 -27.07 0.67 -20.98
N ASP A 507 -26.33 -0.17 -21.72
CA ASP A 507 -24.88 -0.34 -21.59
C ASP A 507 -24.08 0.44 -22.64
N HIS A 508 -22.82 0.72 -22.34
CA HIS A 508 -21.86 1.31 -23.28
C HIS A 508 -20.65 0.40 -23.46
N LEU A 509 -20.48 -0.15 -24.66
CA LEU A 509 -19.41 -1.08 -25.00
C LEU A 509 -18.50 -0.45 -26.06
N THR A 510 -17.19 -0.50 -25.82
CA THR A 510 -16.18 -0.16 -26.81
C THR A 510 -15.11 -1.23 -26.95
N GLY A 511 -14.82 -1.66 -28.19
CA GLY A 511 -13.81 -2.68 -28.48
C GLY A 511 -12.41 -2.24 -28.05
N GLY A 512 -11.94 -1.11 -28.58
CA GLY A 512 -10.62 -0.58 -28.24
C GLY A 512 -9.99 0.16 -29.42
N ALA A 513 -8.78 0.70 -29.24
CA ALA A 513 -8.13 1.46 -30.31
C ALA A 513 -7.00 0.66 -30.96
N ASP A 514 -7.30 -0.54 -31.45
CA ASP A 514 -6.32 -1.46 -32.04
C ASP A 514 -6.88 -2.23 -33.27
N PRO A 515 -6.05 -2.94 -34.07
CA PRO A 515 -6.49 -3.57 -35.32
C PRO A 515 -7.09 -4.98 -35.16
N ALA A 516 -7.30 -5.46 -33.93
CA ALA A 516 -7.95 -6.73 -33.66
C ALA A 516 -9.44 -6.68 -34.03
N PHE A 517 -10.15 -7.78 -33.83
CA PHE A 517 -11.60 -7.79 -34.02
C PHE A 517 -12.22 -8.11 -32.68
N ASP A 518 -13.26 -7.35 -32.34
CA ASP A 518 -13.95 -7.47 -31.07
C ASP A 518 -15.34 -8.04 -31.24
N LEU A 519 -15.85 -8.62 -30.17
CA LEU A 519 -17.18 -9.18 -30.08
C LEU A 519 -17.95 -8.50 -28.97
N LEU A 520 -18.86 -7.60 -29.35
CA LEU A 520 -19.66 -6.80 -28.43
C LEU A 520 -21.11 -7.31 -28.44
N PHE A 521 -21.62 -7.63 -27.25
CA PHE A 521 -23.01 -8.00 -27.01
C PHE A 521 -23.64 -7.02 -26.03
N GLY A 522 -24.59 -6.20 -26.47
CA GLY A 522 -25.37 -5.30 -25.59
C GLY A 522 -26.19 -6.11 -24.61
N GLY A 523 -27.22 -6.79 -25.10
CA GLY A 523 -28.05 -7.68 -24.31
C GLY A 523 -29.48 -7.17 -24.20
N ALA A 524 -29.86 -6.67 -23.03
CA ALA A 524 -31.21 -6.19 -22.77
C ALA A 524 -31.19 -4.75 -22.23
N GLY A 525 -31.72 -3.83 -23.01
CA GLY A 525 -31.74 -2.40 -22.74
C GLY A 525 -31.33 -1.65 -24.00
N ASN A 526 -31.20 -0.34 -23.95
CA ASN A 526 -30.83 0.47 -25.11
C ASN A 526 -29.32 0.69 -25.09
N ASP A 527 -28.61 -0.18 -25.78
CA ASP A 527 -27.17 -0.29 -25.68
C ASP A 527 -26.47 0.59 -26.72
N THR A 528 -25.27 1.04 -26.40
CA THR A 528 -24.38 1.75 -27.32
C THR A 528 -23.12 0.93 -27.57
N LEU A 529 -23.00 0.40 -28.77
CA LEU A 529 -21.90 -0.45 -29.20
C LEU A 529 -21.02 0.30 -30.20
N ASP A 530 -19.73 0.43 -29.86
CA ASP A 530 -18.71 1.05 -30.70
C ASP A 530 -17.55 0.08 -30.90
N GLY A 531 -17.33 -0.40 -32.13
CA GLY A 531 -16.10 -1.15 -32.46
C GLY A 531 -14.82 -0.34 -32.19
N ALA A 532 -14.97 0.99 -32.05
CA ALA A 532 -13.93 2.00 -32.05
C ALA A 532 -13.24 2.10 -33.42
N SER A 533 -12.24 3.01 -33.53
CA SER A 533 -11.92 3.63 -34.81
C SER A 533 -10.51 3.44 -35.33
N GLY A 534 -10.40 3.23 -36.65
CA GLY A 534 -9.31 3.74 -37.45
C GLY A 534 -8.22 2.76 -37.91
N LEU A 535 -8.36 1.44 -37.71
CA LEU A 535 -7.38 0.46 -38.20
C LEU A 535 -7.95 -0.66 -39.09
N GLY A 536 -9.27 -0.67 -39.33
CA GLY A 536 -9.91 -1.62 -40.23
C GLY A 536 -10.28 -2.92 -39.53
N GLU A 537 -10.73 -2.80 -38.29
CA GLU A 537 -11.38 -3.82 -37.49
C GLU A 537 -12.53 -4.53 -38.26
N TYR A 538 -12.88 -5.73 -37.82
CA TYR A 538 -13.99 -6.53 -38.36
C TYR A 538 -14.93 -6.88 -37.20
N ASP A 539 -15.45 -5.86 -36.53
CA ASP A 539 -16.12 -6.07 -35.25
C ASP A 539 -17.50 -6.67 -35.43
N HIS A 540 -17.89 -7.43 -34.43
CA HIS A 540 -19.20 -8.04 -34.36
C HIS A 540 -19.99 -7.31 -33.28
N LEU A 541 -21.01 -6.57 -33.70
CA LEU A 541 -21.86 -5.79 -32.82
C LEU A 541 -23.24 -6.45 -32.75
N HIS A 542 -23.62 -6.93 -31.57
CA HIS A 542 -24.90 -7.60 -31.30
C HIS A 542 -25.68 -6.75 -30.30
N GLY A 543 -26.71 -6.01 -30.71
CA GLY A 543 -27.50 -5.16 -29.82
C GLY A 543 -28.35 -5.99 -28.87
N GLY A 544 -29.25 -6.81 -29.42
CA GLY A 544 -30.18 -7.58 -28.62
C GLY A 544 -31.47 -6.81 -28.41
N THR A 545 -32.13 -6.95 -27.24
CA THR A 545 -33.44 -6.32 -27.04
C THR A 545 -33.32 -4.89 -26.53
N GLY A 546 -33.97 -3.96 -27.20
CA GLY A 546 -34.00 -2.54 -26.87
C GLY A 546 -33.73 -1.71 -28.12
N ASP A 547 -33.83 -0.38 -28.01
CA ASP A 547 -33.56 0.51 -29.14
C ASP A 547 -32.05 0.85 -29.15
N ASP A 548 -31.25 0.05 -29.86
CA ASP A 548 -29.79 0.06 -29.76
C ASP A 548 -29.12 1.05 -30.72
N VAL A 549 -27.88 1.42 -30.38
CA VAL A 549 -27.04 2.34 -31.13
C VAL A 549 -25.72 1.68 -31.51
N PHE A 550 -25.44 1.63 -32.81
CA PHE A 550 -24.20 1.12 -33.37
C PHE A 550 -23.37 2.24 -33.99
N TYR A 551 -22.10 2.33 -33.58
CA TYR A 551 -21.10 3.15 -34.26
C TYR A 551 -20.28 2.26 -35.20
N VAL A 552 -20.28 2.62 -36.48
CA VAL A 552 -19.58 1.89 -37.54
C VAL A 552 -18.67 2.84 -38.30
N ASP A 553 -17.38 2.55 -38.29
CA ASP A 553 -16.37 3.39 -38.93
C ASP A 553 -15.69 2.69 -40.13
N THR A 554 -15.88 1.38 -40.25
CA THR A 554 -15.32 0.53 -41.29
C THR A 554 -16.43 -0.29 -41.98
N PRO A 555 -16.35 -0.52 -43.30
CA PRO A 555 -17.36 -1.32 -44.00
C PRO A 555 -17.27 -2.83 -43.67
N ALA A 556 -16.35 -3.20 -42.80
CA ALA A 556 -16.05 -4.55 -42.37
C ALA A 556 -16.88 -4.99 -41.15
N ASP A 557 -17.39 -4.05 -40.37
CA ASP A 557 -18.18 -4.36 -39.17
C ASP A 557 -19.47 -5.07 -39.53
N LEU A 558 -19.85 -6.00 -38.65
CA LEU A 558 -21.02 -6.84 -38.78
C LEU A 558 -21.97 -6.56 -37.62
N ILE A 559 -23.12 -5.98 -37.95
CA ILE A 559 -24.23 -5.80 -37.02
C ILE A 559 -25.16 -7.02 -37.10
N PHE A 560 -25.58 -7.52 -35.94
CA PHE A 560 -26.45 -8.69 -35.81
C PHE A 560 -27.68 -8.39 -34.96
N GLU A 561 -28.82 -8.22 -35.63
CA GLU A 561 -30.13 -8.02 -35.00
C GLU A 561 -31.14 -9.12 -35.34
N PHE A 562 -32.11 -9.33 -34.45
CA PHE A 562 -33.26 -10.19 -34.70
C PHE A 562 -34.60 -9.44 -34.70
N ALA A 563 -35.58 -10.07 -35.35
CA ALA A 563 -36.89 -9.47 -35.55
C ALA A 563 -37.64 -9.18 -34.24
N GLY A 564 -38.00 -7.91 -34.05
CA GLY A 564 -38.81 -7.44 -32.93
C GLY A 564 -38.03 -7.20 -31.65
N GLU A 565 -36.73 -6.96 -31.74
CA GLU A 565 -35.86 -6.65 -30.61
C GLU A 565 -35.80 -5.15 -30.30
N GLY A 566 -36.02 -4.24 -31.26
CA GLY A 566 -36.23 -2.82 -30.99
C GLY A 566 -36.38 -1.96 -32.24
N ASN A 567 -36.10 -0.66 -32.12
CA ASN A 567 -35.88 0.26 -33.24
C ASN A 567 -34.44 0.79 -33.22
N ASP A 568 -33.60 0.22 -34.05
CA ASP A 568 -32.16 0.37 -33.88
C ASP A 568 -31.59 1.46 -34.78
N THR A 569 -30.45 2.03 -34.36
CA THR A 569 -29.81 3.15 -35.04
C THR A 569 -28.35 2.88 -35.34
N VAL A 570 -27.98 3.04 -36.61
CA VAL A 570 -26.57 3.01 -37.03
C VAL A 570 -26.07 4.42 -37.31
N PHE A 571 -24.97 4.78 -36.67
CA PHE A 571 -24.14 5.93 -37.02
C PHE A 571 -22.94 5.46 -37.84
N ALA A 572 -22.95 5.77 -39.13
CA ALA A 572 -21.90 5.34 -40.06
C ALA A 572 -20.95 6.49 -40.41
N ASP A 573 -19.68 6.41 -40.01
CA ASP A 573 -18.59 7.33 -40.40
C ASP A 573 -17.51 6.61 -41.20
N ILE A 574 -17.83 6.27 -42.47
CA ILE A 574 -16.92 5.52 -43.35
C ILE A 574 -16.46 6.41 -44.53
N PRO A 575 -15.33 7.13 -44.42
CA PRO A 575 -14.92 8.10 -45.43
C PRO A 575 -14.74 7.49 -46.83
N GLY A 576 -15.48 8.02 -47.80
CA GLY A 576 -15.35 7.62 -49.20
C GLY A 576 -15.97 6.27 -49.58
N ALA A 577 -16.64 5.59 -48.64
CA ALA A 577 -17.47 4.42 -48.89
C ALA A 577 -18.95 4.76 -48.68
N GLY A 578 -19.82 3.75 -48.62
CA GLY A 578 -21.20 3.92 -48.19
C GLY A 578 -21.66 2.73 -47.38
N PHE A 579 -22.79 2.88 -46.70
CA PHE A 579 -23.31 1.89 -45.77
C PHE A 579 -24.68 1.37 -46.23
N HIS A 580 -24.91 0.07 -46.06
CA HIS A 580 -26.20 -0.57 -46.31
C HIS A 580 -26.69 -1.13 -44.98
N LEU A 581 -27.91 -0.74 -44.56
CA LEU A 581 -28.50 -1.32 -43.37
C LEU A 581 -28.66 -2.84 -43.51
N GLY A 582 -28.34 -3.54 -42.43
CA GLY A 582 -28.66 -4.96 -42.27
C GLY A 582 -30.17 -5.19 -42.24
N GLN A 583 -30.60 -6.45 -42.15
CA GLN A 583 -32.01 -6.73 -41.86
C GLN A 583 -32.33 -6.32 -40.42
N GLU A 584 -33.60 -6.04 -40.12
CA GLU A 584 -34.07 -5.72 -38.76
C GLU A 584 -33.52 -4.41 -38.16
N ILE A 585 -32.88 -3.53 -38.96
CA ILE A 585 -32.42 -2.20 -38.52
C ILE A 585 -33.28 -1.09 -39.15
N GLU A 586 -33.75 -0.13 -38.35
CA GLU A 586 -34.68 0.91 -38.81
C GLU A 586 -33.99 2.21 -39.21
N ASN A 587 -32.97 2.65 -38.46
CA ASN A 587 -32.43 4.01 -38.59
C ASN A 587 -30.96 4.02 -39.05
N LEU A 588 -30.65 4.87 -40.02
CA LEU A 588 -29.29 5.15 -40.48
C LEU A 588 -29.01 6.65 -40.42
N THR A 589 -27.92 7.03 -39.76
CA THR A 589 -27.36 8.38 -39.80
C THR A 589 -25.95 8.36 -40.36
N LEU A 590 -25.75 9.11 -41.43
CA LEU A 590 -24.46 9.27 -42.09
C LEU A 590 -23.64 10.38 -41.42
N LEU A 591 -22.42 10.06 -41.02
CA LEU A 591 -21.46 10.99 -40.44
C LEU A 591 -20.32 11.30 -41.42
N GLY A 592 -19.57 12.36 -41.11
CA GLY A 592 -18.34 12.70 -41.84
C GLY A 592 -18.53 12.89 -43.35
N ALA A 593 -17.69 12.20 -44.13
CA ALA A 593 -17.61 12.30 -45.59
C ALA A 593 -17.99 10.99 -46.30
N ILE A 594 -18.88 10.21 -45.70
CA ILE A 594 -19.47 9.01 -46.31
C ILE A 594 -20.30 9.39 -47.55
N LEU A 595 -20.25 8.57 -48.60
CA LEU A 595 -20.81 8.92 -49.91
C LEU A 595 -22.30 8.60 -50.03
N PHE A 596 -22.74 7.46 -49.51
CA PHE A 596 -24.12 6.99 -49.68
C PHE A 596 -24.60 6.14 -48.50
N GLY A 597 -25.92 6.12 -48.30
CA GLY A 597 -26.61 5.30 -47.31
C GLY A 597 -27.80 4.60 -47.96
N VAL A 598 -27.99 3.33 -47.64
CA VAL A 598 -29.07 2.50 -48.18
C VAL A 598 -29.82 1.85 -47.03
N GLY A 599 -31.14 1.99 -47.00
CA GLY A 599 -32.02 1.26 -46.10
C GLY A 599 -32.21 -0.21 -46.51
N ASN A 600 -33.25 -0.83 -45.99
CA ASN A 600 -33.58 -2.24 -46.17
C ASN A 600 -35.04 -2.41 -46.66
N ALA A 601 -35.78 -3.37 -46.10
CA ALA A 601 -37.17 -3.66 -46.48
C ALA A 601 -38.20 -3.19 -45.44
N LEU A 602 -37.74 -2.50 -44.39
CA LEU A 602 -38.53 -1.93 -43.31
C LEU A 602 -38.84 -0.46 -43.60
N ASP A 603 -39.66 0.15 -42.75
CA ASP A 603 -39.93 1.59 -42.83
C ASP A 603 -38.72 2.34 -42.23
N ASN A 604 -37.72 2.65 -43.05
CA ASN A 604 -36.43 3.17 -42.58
C ASN A 604 -36.42 4.69 -42.40
N ARG A 605 -35.60 5.16 -41.46
CA ARG A 605 -35.20 6.58 -41.37
C ARG A 605 -33.76 6.74 -41.80
N VAL A 606 -33.52 7.31 -42.98
CA VAL A 606 -32.18 7.52 -43.52
C VAL A 606 -31.84 9.02 -43.50
N THR A 607 -30.86 9.39 -42.68
CA THR A 607 -30.39 10.76 -42.51
C THR A 607 -28.98 10.92 -43.07
N GLY A 608 -28.80 11.91 -43.96
CA GLY A 608 -27.52 12.30 -44.54
C GLY A 608 -26.66 13.13 -43.59
N SER A 609 -25.59 13.69 -44.15
CA SER A 609 -24.56 14.47 -43.47
C SER A 609 -24.57 15.93 -43.97
N ALA A 610 -23.53 16.70 -43.66
CA ALA A 610 -23.34 18.03 -44.27
C ALA A 610 -22.68 17.98 -45.66
N THR A 611 -22.46 16.78 -46.21
CA THR A 611 -21.84 16.56 -47.52
C THR A 611 -22.88 16.05 -48.52
N ALA A 612 -22.60 16.15 -49.82
CA ALA A 612 -23.51 15.65 -50.84
C ALA A 612 -23.61 14.12 -50.77
N ASN A 613 -24.75 13.61 -50.31
CA ASN A 613 -25.02 12.19 -50.10
C ASN A 613 -25.96 11.61 -51.16
N TRP A 614 -25.86 10.30 -51.36
CA TRP A 614 -26.85 9.51 -52.09
C TRP A 614 -27.61 8.65 -51.08
N LEU A 615 -28.90 8.90 -50.89
CA LEU A 615 -29.73 8.16 -49.94
C LEU A 615 -30.74 7.31 -50.70
N PHE A 616 -30.87 6.05 -50.30
CA PHE A 616 -31.80 5.08 -50.87
C PHE A 616 -32.63 4.50 -49.73
N GLY A 617 -33.96 4.63 -49.79
CA GLY A 617 -34.90 4.12 -48.78
C GLY A 617 -34.96 2.59 -48.80
N GLY A 618 -35.33 2.04 -49.94
CA GLY A 618 -35.43 0.59 -50.12
C GLY A 618 -36.88 0.17 -50.35
N ALA A 619 -37.33 -0.89 -49.69
CA ALA A 619 -38.76 -1.19 -49.65
C ALA A 619 -39.30 -0.78 -48.28
N GLY A 620 -40.54 -0.31 -48.22
CA GLY A 620 -41.10 0.20 -46.97
C GLY A 620 -41.58 1.64 -47.16
N ALA A 621 -42.17 2.22 -46.11
CA ALA A 621 -42.54 3.64 -46.09
C ALA A 621 -41.39 4.43 -45.44
N ASP A 622 -40.42 4.83 -46.26
CA ASP A 622 -39.16 5.37 -45.76
C ASP A 622 -39.23 6.87 -45.49
N THR A 623 -38.38 7.36 -44.58
CA THR A 623 -38.15 8.79 -44.35
C THR A 623 -36.71 9.16 -44.67
N LEU A 624 -36.51 9.94 -45.72
CA LEU A 624 -35.19 10.36 -46.18
C LEU A 624 -34.98 11.85 -45.88
N ASN A 625 -33.87 12.17 -45.20
CA ASN A 625 -33.45 13.55 -44.92
C ASN A 625 -31.99 13.74 -45.35
N GLY A 626 -31.75 14.48 -46.43
CA GLY A 626 -30.39 14.77 -46.94
C GLY A 626 -29.53 15.57 -45.98
N MET A 627 -30.14 16.29 -45.03
CA MET A 627 -29.50 17.29 -44.18
C MET A 627 -29.00 18.49 -44.99
N ALA A 628 -27.70 18.74 -45.08
CA ALA A 628 -27.18 19.86 -45.87
C ALA A 628 -26.26 19.32 -46.94
N GLY A 629 -26.40 19.79 -48.17
CA GLY A 629 -25.63 19.19 -49.25
C GLY A 629 -26.23 19.54 -50.58
N ASN A 630 -25.89 18.76 -51.59
CA ASN A 630 -26.71 18.69 -52.80
C ASN A 630 -26.96 17.21 -52.99
N ASP A 631 -28.02 16.74 -52.37
CA ASP A 631 -28.23 15.32 -52.13
C ASP A 631 -29.05 14.69 -53.25
N VAL A 632 -28.92 13.37 -53.37
CA VAL A 632 -29.75 12.59 -54.29
C VAL A 632 -30.49 11.55 -53.47
N LEU A 633 -31.83 11.61 -53.50
CA LEU A 633 -32.71 10.80 -52.70
C LEU A 633 -33.54 9.87 -53.61
N TYR A 634 -33.60 8.59 -53.27
CA TYR A 634 -34.47 7.59 -53.90
C TYR A 634 -35.28 6.91 -52.81
N GLY A 635 -36.60 7.04 -52.85
CA GLY A 635 -37.48 6.34 -51.91
C GLY A 635 -37.57 4.85 -52.23
N GLU A 636 -37.46 4.52 -53.53
CA GLU A 636 -37.65 3.20 -54.11
C GLU A 636 -39.09 2.68 -53.99
N ALA A 637 -39.37 1.72 -53.11
CA ALA A 637 -40.61 0.95 -53.11
C ALA A 637 -41.41 1.12 -51.81
N GLY A 638 -42.25 2.14 -51.77
CA GLY A 638 -43.36 2.19 -50.84
C GLY A 638 -43.98 3.58 -50.85
N ALA A 639 -44.32 4.10 -49.68
CA ALA A 639 -44.94 5.42 -49.55
C ALA A 639 -43.98 6.32 -48.78
N ASP A 640 -43.08 6.98 -49.51
CA ASP A 640 -41.86 7.53 -48.94
C ASP A 640 -42.00 9.01 -48.61
N SER A 641 -41.31 9.46 -47.58
CA SER A 641 -41.31 10.84 -47.09
C SER A 641 -39.93 11.46 -47.24
N PHE A 642 -39.85 12.51 -48.06
CA PHE A 642 -38.62 13.28 -48.28
C PHE A 642 -38.66 14.57 -47.47
N VAL A 643 -37.76 14.72 -46.51
CA VAL A 643 -37.73 15.82 -45.54
C VAL A 643 -36.82 16.94 -46.03
N PHE A 644 -37.33 18.16 -46.05
CA PHE A 644 -36.58 19.36 -46.42
C PHE A 644 -36.74 20.48 -45.40
N GLU A 645 -35.60 21.00 -44.96
CA GLU A 645 -35.45 22.12 -44.05
C GLU A 645 -34.67 23.26 -44.70
N ARG A 646 -34.54 24.39 -44.01
CA ARG A 646 -33.74 25.52 -44.50
C ARG A 646 -32.25 25.17 -44.43
N GLY A 647 -31.52 25.41 -45.51
CA GLY A 647 -30.11 25.07 -45.64
C GLY A 647 -29.85 23.67 -46.19
N THR A 648 -30.90 23.01 -46.71
CA THR A 648 -30.80 21.68 -47.35
C THR A 648 -29.93 21.71 -48.62
N GLY A 649 -29.91 22.84 -49.32
CA GLY A 649 -29.19 23.00 -50.57
C GLY A 649 -30.02 22.57 -51.78
N SER A 650 -29.35 22.10 -52.84
CA SER A 650 -30.00 21.76 -54.12
C SER A 650 -30.09 20.25 -54.30
N ASP A 651 -31.18 19.69 -53.80
CA ASP A 651 -31.40 18.25 -53.71
C ASP A 651 -32.21 17.71 -54.90
N ALA A 652 -32.04 16.43 -55.22
CA ALA A 652 -32.75 15.76 -56.29
C ALA A 652 -33.44 14.49 -55.79
N ILE A 653 -34.75 14.35 -56.05
CA ILE A 653 -35.49 13.10 -55.85
C ILE A 653 -35.59 12.37 -57.19
N GLY A 654 -35.14 11.12 -57.22
CA GLY A 654 -34.95 10.35 -58.43
C GLY A 654 -36.18 9.59 -58.95
N ASP A 655 -37.13 9.26 -58.06
CA ASP A 655 -38.19 8.28 -58.32
C ASP A 655 -39.57 8.65 -57.72
N PHE A 656 -39.76 9.91 -57.35
CA PHE A 656 -40.99 10.41 -56.71
C PHE A 656 -42.27 10.00 -57.47
N THR A 657 -43.19 9.35 -56.76
CA THR A 657 -44.48 8.87 -57.22
C THR A 657 -45.63 9.67 -56.59
N SER A 658 -46.24 10.55 -57.40
CA SER A 658 -47.39 11.36 -56.97
C SER A 658 -48.58 10.51 -56.49
N ASN A 659 -49.25 10.96 -55.43
CA ASN A 659 -50.29 10.32 -54.62
C ASN A 659 -49.84 9.09 -53.82
N LEU A 660 -48.54 8.81 -53.77
CA LEU A 660 -47.97 7.74 -52.95
C LEU A 660 -46.90 8.32 -52.02
N ASP A 661 -45.94 9.06 -52.59
CA ASP A 661 -44.85 9.68 -51.86
C ASP A 661 -45.20 11.10 -51.40
N HIS A 662 -44.46 11.55 -50.40
CA HIS A 662 -44.70 12.78 -49.67
C HIS A 662 -43.42 13.64 -49.60
N ILE A 663 -43.56 14.93 -49.92
CA ILE A 663 -42.55 15.94 -49.67
C ILE A 663 -42.92 16.63 -48.36
N LEU A 664 -42.10 16.49 -47.33
CA LEU A 664 -42.28 17.12 -46.03
C LEU A 664 -41.46 18.42 -45.95
N LEU A 665 -42.14 19.55 -45.99
CA LEU A 665 -41.54 20.88 -45.87
C LEU A 665 -41.62 21.37 -44.42
N VAL A 666 -40.49 21.42 -43.74
CA VAL A 666 -40.43 21.73 -42.30
C VAL A 666 -39.94 23.17 -42.10
N ASN A 667 -40.74 24.02 -41.44
CA ASN A 667 -40.38 25.41 -41.09
C ASN A 667 -39.96 26.34 -42.26
N LEU A 668 -40.33 26.03 -43.50
CA LEU A 668 -39.93 26.82 -44.69
C LEU A 668 -40.81 28.04 -44.98
N GLY A 669 -41.93 28.20 -44.27
CA GLY A 669 -42.83 29.36 -44.38
C GLY A 669 -43.88 29.26 -45.49
N PHE A 670 -44.05 28.08 -46.08
CA PHE A 670 -45.22 27.75 -46.91
C PHE A 670 -46.43 27.49 -45.99
N ALA A 671 -47.55 28.13 -46.30
CA ALA A 671 -48.80 28.06 -45.54
C ALA A 671 -49.89 27.22 -46.23
N CYS A 672 -49.71 26.89 -47.52
CA CYS A 672 -50.60 26.00 -48.26
C CYS A 672 -49.96 25.50 -49.56
N PHE A 673 -50.52 24.42 -50.12
CA PHE A 673 -50.08 23.84 -51.40
C PHE A 673 -50.06 24.84 -52.56
N GLY A 674 -50.98 25.81 -52.59
CA GLY A 674 -51.00 26.84 -53.64
C GLY A 674 -49.75 27.71 -53.70
N GLN A 675 -49.03 27.87 -52.59
CA GLN A 675 -47.74 28.58 -52.56
C GLN A 675 -46.60 27.70 -53.10
N VAL A 676 -46.61 26.41 -52.79
CA VAL A 676 -45.65 25.44 -53.35
C VAL A 676 -45.83 25.31 -54.86
N GLN A 677 -47.08 25.25 -55.33
CA GLN A 677 -47.40 25.22 -56.75
C GLN A 677 -46.96 26.47 -57.50
N ALA A 678 -46.89 27.64 -56.83
CA ALA A 678 -46.36 28.86 -57.42
C ALA A 678 -44.81 28.87 -57.53
N ALA A 679 -44.13 28.14 -56.64
CA ALA A 679 -42.68 27.92 -56.67
C ALA A 679 -42.25 26.75 -57.58
N PHE A 680 -43.22 25.95 -58.05
CA PHE A 680 -43.02 24.79 -58.91
C PHE A 680 -42.83 25.20 -60.38
N SER A 681 -41.74 24.73 -61.01
CA SER A 681 -41.43 24.96 -62.41
C SER A 681 -41.08 23.65 -63.13
N VAL A 682 -41.41 23.54 -64.42
CA VAL A 682 -41.15 22.33 -65.22
C VAL A 682 -40.22 22.68 -66.38
N VAL A 683 -39.08 21.99 -66.48
CA VAL A 683 -38.10 22.16 -67.55
C VAL A 683 -37.60 20.80 -68.01
N GLY A 684 -37.75 20.50 -69.31
CA GLY A 684 -37.14 19.31 -69.90
C GLY A 684 -37.70 17.96 -69.44
N GLY A 685 -38.89 17.92 -68.83
CA GLY A 685 -39.53 16.70 -68.34
C GLY A 685 -39.32 16.41 -66.85
N SER A 686 -38.52 17.21 -66.16
CA SER A 686 -38.39 17.25 -64.70
C SER A 686 -38.94 18.55 -64.15
N SER A 687 -39.19 18.59 -62.84
CA SER A 687 -39.64 19.79 -62.14
C SER A 687 -38.69 20.23 -61.05
N ALA A 688 -38.81 21.49 -60.63
CA ALA A 688 -38.07 22.06 -59.53
C ALA A 688 -38.98 22.93 -58.66
N ILE A 689 -38.80 22.84 -57.34
CA ILE A 689 -39.44 23.69 -56.33
C ILE A 689 -38.37 24.60 -55.75
N ASP A 690 -38.49 25.91 -55.95
CA ASP A 690 -37.62 26.89 -55.29
C ASP A 690 -38.11 27.11 -53.85
N LEU A 691 -37.32 26.63 -52.87
CA LEU A 691 -37.62 26.79 -51.45
C LEU A 691 -37.14 28.15 -50.91
N GLY A 692 -36.47 28.94 -51.75
CA GLY A 692 -35.89 30.24 -51.41
C GLY A 692 -34.53 30.12 -50.72
N GLN A 693 -33.79 31.23 -50.68
CA GLN A 693 -32.47 31.33 -50.03
C GLN A 693 -31.39 30.39 -50.57
N GLY A 694 -31.59 29.82 -51.76
CA GLY A 694 -30.62 28.92 -52.41
C GLY A 694 -30.99 27.45 -52.30
N ASP A 695 -32.01 27.11 -51.52
CA ASP A 695 -32.53 25.75 -51.38
C ASP A 695 -33.49 25.41 -52.54
N VAL A 696 -33.31 24.25 -53.17
CA VAL A 696 -34.09 23.81 -54.34
C VAL A 696 -34.32 22.30 -54.28
N ILE A 697 -35.56 21.86 -54.51
CA ILE A 697 -35.87 20.43 -54.73
C ILE A 697 -36.04 20.20 -56.23
N VAL A 698 -35.31 19.26 -56.81
CA VAL A 698 -35.46 18.80 -58.19
C VAL A 698 -36.16 17.44 -58.20
N LEU A 699 -37.32 17.35 -58.84
CA LEU A 699 -38.07 16.10 -58.99
C LEU A 699 -37.87 15.54 -60.41
N LEU A 700 -37.12 14.45 -60.53
CA LEU A 700 -36.79 13.86 -61.83
C LEU A 700 -38.01 13.14 -62.42
N GLY A 701 -38.38 13.47 -63.67
CA GLY A 701 -39.50 12.83 -64.37
C GLY A 701 -40.91 13.23 -63.89
N VAL A 702 -41.02 14.10 -62.88
CA VAL A 702 -42.30 14.61 -62.35
C VAL A 702 -42.64 15.93 -63.02
N THR A 703 -43.85 16.04 -63.59
CA THR A 703 -44.32 17.28 -64.25
C THR A 703 -45.50 17.98 -63.56
N SER A 704 -46.05 17.37 -62.50
CA SER A 704 -47.16 17.93 -61.73
C SER A 704 -47.21 17.32 -60.34
N LEU A 705 -47.65 18.10 -59.35
CA LEU A 705 -47.95 17.66 -57.99
C LEU A 705 -49.44 17.85 -57.68
N VAL A 706 -49.95 17.10 -56.71
CA VAL A 706 -51.26 17.31 -56.07
C VAL A 706 -51.10 17.69 -54.60
N GLU A 707 -52.19 18.17 -53.98
CA GLU A 707 -52.15 18.61 -52.58
C GLU A 707 -51.74 17.51 -51.60
N ALA A 708 -52.03 16.24 -51.90
CA ALA A 708 -51.62 15.09 -51.09
C ALA A 708 -50.11 14.78 -51.16
N ASP A 709 -49.39 15.32 -52.14
CA ASP A 709 -47.95 15.06 -52.33
C ASP A 709 -47.09 15.90 -51.38
N VAL A 710 -47.66 16.94 -50.76
CA VAL A 710 -46.88 17.92 -49.98
C VAL A 710 -47.48 18.10 -48.60
N HIS A 711 -46.67 17.84 -47.59
CA HIS A 711 -46.98 18.01 -46.20
C HIS A 711 -46.17 19.17 -45.60
N PHE A 712 -46.75 19.86 -44.64
CA PHE A 712 -46.14 20.98 -43.93
C PHE A 712 -46.07 20.63 -42.45
N ALA A 713 -44.90 20.79 -41.84
CA ALA A 713 -44.69 20.62 -40.40
C ALA A 713 -44.07 21.87 -39.76
#